data_AF-A0A498JSA3-F1
#
_entry.id   AF-A0A498JSA3-F1
#
_cell.length_a   1.000
_cell.length_b   1.000
_cell.length_c   1.000
_cell.angle_alpha   90.00
_cell.angle_beta   90.00
_cell.angle_gamma   90.00
#
_symmetry.space_group_name_H-M   'P 1'
#
loop_
_entity.id
_entity.type
_entity.pdbx_description
1 polymer ?
#
loop_
_entity_poly.entity_id
_entity_poly.type
_entity_poly.pdbx_seq_one_letter_code
_entity_poly.pdbx_strand_id
1 'polypeptide(L)'
;MQRAVVQVKSISALKVYRNHAGKITQLTEKVIPPFPPTTPSPRSPCVDLYFCSPVEGSYFDSRSISKYQQTLVQKLLPQAWSHDPLTTLKLILHLPGEAFYAAAVWLHHNHPKTLACNLLPIADDGGIASVLEILSRIDVGHSVDDYPWTWTRMLYNISRQQNFCANPFVFRSSRAETTKEKASALLKRRKTIAMANKVAERYDRDPHYRFLHDRVSDLIAECLKYDIQELNKLKHKQQQQQQGEEGQEMLELKITSAASYCPSRPNSSKAPRPTGLLYESIARKFPLGMRLRKEVLVPLRQAMASRKSVQDHANPWGYDYHPFPRTECPIFKYMLELNEAIATKSKSVPELIETGALLPHQILRYARKFEQAAELLWERMVEDLHQKQGKLNNCLVVCNVDKSSWFCSEAGPLGLLVSQLNSQNPWKGKVVSYTRNPRMHLIPPGKDLRSKCKFMGSWEEKDWGDKDWEKEVDAVKKVFDLILEVAVKENVKPEQMISKVFVFKEKYGYKDLTWSGIRSSIFCDYKEIQRRFEAKGYTVPHLMIWSTNDGISPLEPPECSAEQGVTLLRGFSDNLVKSFLDNDGEIGLEEIMEAAISGQKTRLTLTRWSADWKSATLLYEQAANGFRIAKDYEKAKEALEKASKGQELISSPWDAAKHMESAAALAKELGKWNEVADFYKRASELYAECGRPQPASDALAKGARALEDSMPDEAIQLYTDACAILEEDGKEQMAFDLYRDATSVYIKSEKYTDAAALMLRFGVSADKCNATHSQCKAYLGAIIIYLYLHDIKQAEQCYNDCSQVDAFMRSDQCRFAGKLLSAYTDGNVEEIKKLAQSGTVNHLDHMIIRLARKLPTGDVSALKTHASEDQEEPLDEDDLT
;
A
#
# COMPACT_ATOMS: atom_id res chain seq x y z
N MET A 1 4.12 32.29 -5.89
CA MET A 1 4.02 30.90 -5.37
C MET A 1 3.34 30.02 -6.40
N GLN A 2 4.07 29.10 -7.04
CA GLN A 2 3.46 28.06 -7.86
C GLN A 2 2.74 27.07 -6.93
N ARG A 3 1.41 27.00 -6.96
CA ARG A 3 0.64 26.00 -6.21
C ARG A 3 1.07 24.60 -6.71
N ALA A 4 1.51 23.72 -5.80
CA ALA A 4 1.91 22.36 -6.14
C ALA A 4 0.76 21.60 -6.83
N VAL A 5 1.08 20.85 -7.89
CA VAL A 5 0.12 19.99 -8.59
C VAL A 5 0.12 18.62 -7.90
N VAL A 6 -1.02 18.22 -7.36
CA VAL A 6 -1.18 16.95 -6.63
C VAL A 6 -1.72 15.89 -7.59
N GLN A 7 -1.14 14.68 -7.59
CA GLN A 7 -1.52 13.59 -8.48
C GLN A 7 -1.69 12.28 -7.73
N VAL A 8 -2.72 11.51 -8.09
CA VAL A 8 -3.00 10.15 -7.61
C VAL A 8 -2.70 9.17 -8.74
N LYS A 9 -1.85 8.17 -8.47
CA LYS A 9 -1.38 7.21 -9.49
C LYS A 9 -2.36 6.05 -9.77
N SER A 10 -3.23 5.73 -8.82
CA SER A 10 -4.25 4.68 -8.95
C SER A 10 -5.26 4.84 -7.83
N ILE A 11 -6.55 4.69 -8.15
CA ILE A 11 -7.62 4.51 -7.15
C ILE A 11 -8.01 3.04 -7.25
N SER A 12 -7.69 2.25 -6.24
CA SER A 12 -8.14 0.86 -6.14
C SER A 12 -9.21 0.76 -5.06
N ALA A 13 -10.38 1.37 -5.30
CA ALA A 13 -11.57 1.17 -4.48
C ALA A 13 -12.83 1.75 -5.16
N LEU A 14 -13.92 0.97 -5.13
CA LEU A 14 -15.36 1.36 -5.25
C LEU A 14 -16.03 1.47 -6.63
N LYS A 15 -16.27 0.31 -7.24
CA LYS A 15 -16.90 0.13 -8.56
C LYS A 15 -18.40 0.49 -8.70
N VAL A 16 -19.06 1.23 -7.79
CA VAL A 16 -20.53 1.31 -7.85
C VAL A 16 -21.18 2.61 -7.34
N TYR A 17 -22.16 3.11 -8.12
CA TYR A 17 -23.33 3.93 -7.72
C TYR A 17 -23.35 5.48 -7.89
N ARG A 18 -22.84 6.07 -8.99
CA ARG A 18 -22.95 7.54 -9.25
C ARG A 18 -24.26 8.07 -9.91
N ASN A 19 -25.28 7.26 -10.19
CA ASN A 19 -26.48 7.75 -10.91
C ASN A 19 -27.76 7.61 -10.09
N HIS A 20 -28.41 8.72 -9.73
CA HIS A 20 -29.87 9.01 -9.85
C HIS A 20 -30.23 10.39 -9.23
N ALA A 21 -30.84 11.29 -10.01
CA ALA A 21 -31.47 12.51 -9.50
C ALA A 21 -32.75 12.84 -10.30
N GLY A 22 -33.85 13.09 -9.58
CA GLY A 22 -34.97 13.86 -10.10
C GLY A 22 -36.35 13.63 -9.47
N LYS A 23 -36.78 14.56 -8.60
CA LYS A 23 -38.00 15.43 -8.70
C LYS A 23 -38.38 16.04 -7.34
N ILE A 24 -38.77 17.33 -7.32
CA ILE A 24 -39.16 18.13 -6.13
C ILE A 24 -40.53 18.78 -6.35
N THR A 25 -41.32 18.94 -5.28
CA THR A 25 -42.22 20.09 -5.07
C THR A 25 -42.47 20.42 -3.57
N GLN A 26 -42.13 21.67 -3.18
CA GLN A 26 -42.55 22.63 -2.12
C GLN A 26 -43.20 22.21 -0.77
N LEU A 27 -42.67 22.70 0.38
CA LEU A 27 -43.24 23.76 1.27
C LEU A 27 -42.45 24.00 2.61
N THR A 28 -42.21 25.31 2.88
CA THR A 28 -41.93 26.14 4.10
C THR A 28 -41.29 25.69 5.43
N GLU A 29 -40.45 26.62 5.95
CA GLU A 29 -39.54 26.69 7.11
C GLU A 29 -40.13 26.71 8.54
N LYS A 30 -39.31 26.28 9.52
CA LYS A 30 -39.07 26.96 10.82
C LYS A 30 -37.64 26.70 11.34
N VAL A 31 -37.01 27.74 11.89
CA VAL A 31 -35.58 27.81 12.31
C VAL A 31 -35.44 27.69 13.84
N ILE A 32 -34.40 27.01 14.33
CA ILE A 32 -33.95 27.00 15.74
C ILE A 32 -32.41 27.26 15.76
N PRO A 33 -31.87 28.08 16.70
CA PRO A 33 -30.48 28.56 16.66
C PRO A 33 -29.46 27.58 17.30
N PRO A 34 -28.14 27.74 17.04
CA PRO A 34 -27.09 26.86 17.55
C PRO A 34 -26.59 27.27 18.95
N PHE A 35 -26.18 26.28 19.75
CA PHE A 35 -25.44 26.45 21.02
C PHE A 35 -23.98 25.95 20.88
N PRO A 36 -23.05 26.44 21.73
CA PRO A 36 -21.61 26.51 21.42
C PRO A 36 -20.83 25.23 21.75
N PRO A 37 -19.62 25.05 21.17
CA PRO A 37 -18.82 23.85 21.33
C PRO A 37 -17.91 23.92 22.57
N THR A 38 -17.78 22.80 23.28
CA THR A 38 -16.64 22.54 24.17
C THR A 38 -15.99 21.20 23.81
N THR A 39 -14.68 21.24 23.73
CA THR A 39 -13.71 20.39 23.01
C THR A 39 -13.46 18.99 23.56
N PRO A 40 -13.33 17.99 22.70
CA PRO A 40 -12.24 17.01 22.71
C PRO A 40 -11.18 17.37 21.64
N SER A 41 -9.98 16.76 21.74
CA SER A 41 -8.79 16.94 20.86
C SER A 41 -9.10 17.36 19.41
N PRO A 42 -8.37 18.32 18.80
CA PRO A 42 -8.70 18.83 17.48
C PRO A 42 -8.67 17.69 16.45
N ARG A 43 -9.86 17.28 16.00
CA ARG A 43 -10.02 16.32 14.91
C ARG A 43 -9.33 16.86 13.66
N SER A 44 -8.63 15.99 12.94
CA SER A 44 -8.04 16.35 11.64
C SER A 44 -9.14 16.83 10.68
N PRO A 45 -8.97 17.98 9.99
CA PRO A 45 -9.95 18.45 9.01
C PRO A 45 -10.26 17.44 7.89
N CYS A 46 -9.34 16.51 7.60
CA CYS A 46 -9.56 15.42 6.66
C CYS A 46 -10.54 14.37 7.21
N VAL A 47 -10.46 14.08 8.51
CA VAL A 47 -11.38 13.17 9.20
C VAL A 47 -12.77 13.80 9.23
N ASP A 48 -12.86 15.08 9.53
CA ASP A 48 -14.13 15.83 9.48
C ASP A 48 -14.73 15.83 8.07
N LEU A 49 -13.90 15.96 7.02
CA LEU A 49 -14.35 15.84 5.63
C LEU A 49 -14.87 14.43 5.30
N TYR A 50 -14.22 13.38 5.81
CA TYR A 50 -14.64 11.99 5.57
C TYR A 50 -15.95 11.65 6.29
N PHE A 51 -16.09 12.00 7.57
CA PHE A 51 -17.27 11.67 8.38
C PHE A 51 -18.44 12.67 8.22
N CYS A 52 -18.32 13.68 7.35
CA CYS A 52 -19.40 14.65 7.12
C CYS A 52 -20.55 14.00 6.35
N SER A 53 -21.65 13.68 7.05
CA SER A 53 -22.88 13.20 6.42
C SER A 53 -23.81 14.36 6.02
N PRO A 54 -24.52 14.26 4.88
CA PRO A 54 -25.50 15.25 4.45
C PRO A 54 -26.83 15.10 5.18
N VAL A 55 -26.93 15.24 6.51
CA VAL A 55 -28.25 15.25 7.17
C VAL A 55 -28.39 16.26 8.31
N GLU A 56 -29.07 17.36 8.00
CA GLU A 56 -30.09 17.95 8.88
C GLU A 56 -31.44 17.88 8.14
N GLY A 57 -32.35 17.03 8.62
CA GLY A 57 -33.77 17.06 8.23
C GLY A 57 -34.24 15.93 7.30
N SER A 58 -35.52 15.57 7.48
CA SER A 58 -36.24 14.51 6.76
C SER A 58 -36.36 14.79 5.26
N TYR A 59 -36.10 13.77 4.44
CA TYR A 59 -36.09 13.81 2.97
C TYR A 59 -34.94 14.61 2.35
N PHE A 60 -34.50 14.15 1.18
CA PHE A 60 -33.69 14.89 0.22
C PHE A 60 -34.41 16.18 -0.23
N ASP A 61 -34.61 17.15 0.67
CA ASP A 61 -35.00 18.49 0.25
C ASP A 61 -33.76 19.16 -0.34
N SER A 62 -33.95 19.76 -1.52
CA SER A 62 -33.00 20.62 -2.21
C SER A 62 -32.27 21.60 -1.29
N ARG A 63 -32.93 22.11 -0.24
CA ARG A 63 -32.35 23.05 0.71
C ARG A 63 -31.27 22.40 1.58
N SER A 64 -31.48 21.20 2.11
CA SER A 64 -30.49 20.49 2.93
C SER A 64 -29.29 20.04 2.10
N ILE A 65 -29.51 19.58 0.87
CA ILE A 65 -28.44 19.25 -0.09
C ILE A 65 -27.62 20.50 -0.42
N SER A 66 -28.29 21.64 -0.67
CA SER A 66 -27.62 22.91 -0.96
C SER A 66 -26.82 23.43 0.23
N LYS A 67 -27.35 23.35 1.46
CA LYS A 67 -26.66 23.74 2.70
C LYS A 67 -25.43 22.84 2.96
N TYR A 68 -25.55 21.54 2.73
CA TYR A 68 -24.43 20.60 2.81
C TYR A 68 -23.35 20.92 1.76
N GLN A 69 -23.73 21.11 0.50
CA GLN A 69 -22.80 21.47 -0.58
C GLN A 69 -22.10 22.80 -0.28
N GLN A 70 -22.81 23.80 0.25
CA GLN A 70 -22.20 25.05 0.69
C GLN A 70 -21.20 24.82 1.82
N THR A 71 -21.55 24.03 2.84
CA THR A 71 -20.65 23.72 3.96
C THR A 71 -19.40 22.97 3.50
N LEU A 72 -19.58 21.96 2.63
CA LEU A 72 -18.51 21.19 2.01
C LEU A 72 -17.54 22.10 1.25
N VAL A 73 -18.06 22.95 0.37
CA VAL A 73 -17.27 23.79 -0.55
C VAL A 73 -16.65 25.00 0.15
N GLN A 74 -17.35 25.62 1.11
CA GLN A 74 -16.90 26.86 1.76
C GLN A 74 -16.07 26.61 3.03
N LYS A 75 -16.26 25.48 3.72
CA LYS A 75 -15.61 25.21 5.01
C LYS A 75 -14.72 23.97 4.98
N LEU A 76 -15.27 22.80 4.66
CA LEU A 76 -14.55 21.52 4.84
C LEU A 76 -13.43 21.33 3.81
N LEU A 77 -13.70 21.53 2.52
CA LEU A 77 -12.69 21.37 1.47
C LEU A 77 -11.52 22.35 1.63
N PRO A 78 -11.71 23.66 1.91
CA PRO A 78 -10.59 24.56 2.18
C PRO A 78 -9.76 24.15 3.39
N GLN A 79 -10.39 23.72 4.49
CA GLN A 79 -9.70 23.32 5.72
C GLN A 79 -8.90 22.03 5.52
N ALA A 80 -9.53 20.98 4.96
CA ALA A 80 -8.88 19.72 4.63
C ALA A 80 -7.73 19.92 3.64
N TRP A 81 -7.96 20.70 2.58
CA TRP A 81 -6.92 20.95 1.57
C TRP A 81 -5.73 21.72 2.14
N SER A 82 -5.96 22.65 3.07
CA SER A 82 -4.87 23.37 3.74
C SER A 82 -4.05 22.46 4.68
N HIS A 83 -4.69 21.42 5.21
CA HIS A 83 -4.07 20.45 6.12
C HIS A 83 -3.28 19.38 5.35
N ASP A 84 -3.93 18.66 4.43
CA ASP A 84 -3.30 17.67 3.56
C ASP A 84 -4.00 17.62 2.18
N PRO A 85 -3.41 18.25 1.15
CA PRO A 85 -3.93 18.24 -0.21
C PRO A 85 -4.08 16.85 -0.85
N LEU A 86 -3.18 15.90 -0.54
CA LEU A 86 -3.19 14.58 -1.16
C LEU A 86 -4.29 13.72 -0.57
N THR A 87 -4.40 13.71 0.75
CA THR A 87 -5.48 13.01 1.45
C THR A 87 -6.83 13.62 1.10
N THR A 88 -6.94 14.95 1.07
CA THR A 88 -8.16 15.64 0.64
C THR A 88 -8.55 15.26 -0.79
N LEU A 89 -7.59 15.20 -1.72
CA LEU A 89 -7.88 14.79 -3.10
C LEU A 89 -8.41 13.35 -3.15
N LYS A 90 -7.81 12.42 -2.40
CA LYS A 90 -8.34 11.05 -2.29
C LYS A 90 -9.75 11.04 -1.70
N LEU A 91 -10.01 11.82 -0.66
CA LEU A 91 -11.33 11.94 -0.04
C LEU A 91 -12.39 12.51 -0.99
N ILE A 92 -12.04 13.52 -1.78
CA ILE A 92 -12.93 14.08 -2.82
C ILE A 92 -13.39 12.97 -3.77
N LEU A 93 -12.49 12.08 -4.18
CA LEU A 93 -12.80 10.96 -5.07
C LEU A 93 -13.74 9.93 -4.43
N HIS A 94 -13.77 9.85 -3.10
CA HIS A 94 -14.68 8.99 -2.33
C HIS A 94 -16.06 9.60 -2.07
N LEU A 95 -16.28 10.88 -2.41
CA LEU A 95 -17.58 11.51 -2.20
C LEU A 95 -18.64 10.91 -3.13
N PRO A 96 -19.88 10.72 -2.65
CA PRO A 96 -20.97 10.21 -3.48
C PRO A 96 -21.63 11.32 -4.33
N GLY A 97 -22.11 10.93 -5.51
CA GLY A 97 -23.08 11.69 -6.32
C GLY A 97 -22.82 13.20 -6.43
N GLU A 98 -23.79 14.01 -6.00
CA GLU A 98 -23.78 15.48 -6.09
C GLU A 98 -22.66 16.15 -5.26
N ALA A 99 -22.17 15.50 -4.20
CA ALA A 99 -21.08 16.01 -3.37
C ALA A 99 -19.74 15.96 -4.12
N PHE A 100 -19.49 14.86 -4.83
CA PHE A 100 -18.31 14.71 -5.70
C PHE A 100 -18.27 15.78 -6.78
N TYR A 101 -19.40 15.99 -7.48
CA TYR A 101 -19.42 16.98 -8.55
C TYR A 101 -19.27 18.41 -8.03
N ALA A 102 -19.83 18.74 -6.87
CA ALA A 102 -19.58 20.03 -6.22
C ALA A 102 -18.09 20.20 -5.87
N ALA A 103 -17.45 19.17 -5.33
CA ALA A 103 -16.02 19.17 -5.02
C ALA A 103 -15.14 19.23 -6.28
N ALA A 104 -15.52 18.56 -7.37
CA ALA A 104 -14.81 18.63 -8.65
C ALA A 104 -14.89 20.04 -9.27
N VAL A 105 -16.05 20.69 -9.17
CA VAL A 105 -16.21 22.09 -9.56
C VAL A 105 -15.36 23.00 -8.67
N TRP A 106 -15.31 22.76 -7.35
CA TRP A 106 -14.41 23.48 -6.44
C TRP A 106 -12.92 23.30 -6.81
N LEU A 107 -12.50 22.07 -7.15
CA LEU A 107 -11.15 21.79 -7.65
C LEU A 107 -10.86 22.52 -8.95
N HIS A 108 -11.84 22.65 -9.86
CA HIS A 108 -11.64 23.43 -11.08
C HIS A 108 -11.35 24.91 -10.79
N HIS A 109 -12.10 25.52 -9.87
CA HIS A 109 -11.92 26.93 -9.51
C HIS A 109 -10.64 27.19 -8.72
N ASN A 110 -10.23 26.28 -7.83
CA ASN A 110 -9.11 26.51 -6.90
C ASN A 110 -7.80 25.82 -7.31
N HIS A 111 -7.90 24.64 -7.93
CA HIS A 111 -6.79 23.75 -8.29
C HIS A 111 -6.97 23.11 -9.69
N PRO A 112 -7.14 23.91 -10.77
CA PRO A 112 -7.54 23.42 -12.09
C PRO A 112 -6.57 22.41 -12.70
N LYS A 113 -5.26 22.57 -12.45
CA LYS A 113 -4.23 21.63 -12.91
C LYS A 113 -4.36 20.27 -12.23
N THR A 114 -4.64 20.24 -10.92
CA THR A 114 -4.87 19.01 -10.16
C THR A 114 -6.05 18.24 -10.75
N LEU A 115 -7.20 18.88 -10.97
CA LEU A 115 -8.36 18.20 -11.56
C LEU A 115 -8.01 17.59 -12.94
N ALA A 116 -7.37 18.37 -13.81
CA ALA A 116 -7.02 17.95 -15.16
C ALA A 116 -5.98 16.82 -15.21
N CYS A 117 -5.04 16.78 -14.25
CA CYS A 117 -4.05 15.72 -14.14
C CYS A 117 -4.60 14.41 -13.55
N ASN A 118 -5.74 14.45 -12.86
CA ASN A 118 -6.37 13.28 -12.22
C ASN A 118 -7.60 12.75 -12.98
N LEU A 119 -7.80 13.17 -14.23
CA LEU A 119 -8.93 12.72 -15.07
C LEU A 119 -8.92 11.21 -15.34
N LEU A 120 -7.74 10.60 -15.45
CA LEU A 120 -7.60 9.16 -15.68
C LEU A 120 -8.10 8.36 -14.46
N PRO A 121 -7.60 8.59 -13.22
CA PRO A 121 -8.19 8.00 -12.02
C PRO A 121 -9.70 8.25 -11.85
N ILE A 122 -10.19 9.46 -12.19
CA ILE A 122 -11.62 9.78 -12.12
C ILE A 122 -12.44 8.95 -13.13
N ALA A 123 -11.88 8.74 -14.34
CA ALA A 123 -12.50 7.91 -15.35
C ALA A 123 -12.50 6.44 -14.95
N ASP A 124 -11.42 5.95 -14.32
CA ASP A 124 -11.28 4.57 -13.83
C ASP A 124 -12.39 4.17 -12.84
N ASP A 125 -12.78 5.08 -11.96
CA ASP A 125 -13.79 4.83 -10.92
C ASP A 125 -15.23 5.15 -11.41
N GLY A 126 -15.43 6.31 -12.05
CA GLY A 126 -16.75 6.83 -12.42
C GLY A 126 -17.18 6.61 -13.87
N GLY A 127 -16.33 6.01 -14.68
CA GLY A 127 -16.47 5.96 -16.13
C GLY A 127 -16.25 7.31 -16.82
N ILE A 128 -16.11 7.27 -18.14
CA ILE A 128 -16.00 8.47 -19.00
C ILE A 128 -17.21 9.41 -18.83
N ALA A 129 -18.37 8.87 -18.43
CA ALA A 129 -19.55 9.66 -18.09
C ALA A 129 -19.30 10.68 -16.97
N SER A 130 -18.53 10.32 -15.93
CA SER A 130 -18.23 11.22 -14.81
C SER A 130 -17.35 12.39 -15.23
N VAL A 131 -16.36 12.14 -16.08
CA VAL A 131 -15.48 13.17 -16.64
C VAL A 131 -16.27 14.15 -17.51
N LEU A 132 -17.17 13.64 -18.34
CA LEU A 132 -18.06 14.46 -19.15
C LEU A 132 -19.01 15.28 -18.26
N GLU A 133 -19.61 14.67 -17.25
CA GLU A 133 -20.51 15.35 -16.31
C GLU A 133 -19.82 16.55 -15.61
N ILE A 134 -18.56 16.39 -15.17
CA ILE A 134 -17.74 17.49 -14.62
C ILE A 134 -17.63 18.63 -15.64
N LEU A 135 -17.28 18.32 -16.89
CA LEU A 135 -17.16 19.32 -17.95
C LEU A 135 -18.49 20.06 -18.17
N SER A 136 -19.63 19.34 -18.22
CA SER A 136 -20.94 19.98 -18.38
C SER A 136 -21.36 20.83 -17.19
N ARG A 137 -21.00 20.46 -15.97
CA ARG A 137 -21.36 21.23 -14.78
C ARG A 137 -20.59 22.54 -14.71
N ILE A 138 -19.33 22.51 -15.17
CA ILE A 138 -18.55 23.72 -15.36
C ILE A 138 -19.22 24.59 -16.43
N ASP A 139 -19.58 24.02 -17.59
CA ASP A 139 -20.27 24.71 -18.71
C ASP A 139 -21.57 25.40 -18.31
N VAL A 140 -22.40 24.70 -17.54
CA VAL A 140 -23.75 25.12 -17.17
C VAL A 140 -23.74 26.20 -16.08
N GLY A 141 -22.93 26.02 -15.02
CA GLY A 141 -23.00 26.84 -13.80
C GLY A 141 -24.08 26.33 -12.82
N HIS A 142 -24.36 27.07 -11.74
CA HIS A 142 -25.23 26.61 -10.63
C HIS A 142 -26.73 26.92 -10.84
N SER A 143 -27.18 27.28 -12.04
CA SER A 143 -28.57 27.68 -12.30
C SER A 143 -29.50 26.48 -12.55
N VAL A 144 -30.64 26.43 -11.84
CA VAL A 144 -31.66 25.39 -11.96
C VAL A 144 -32.29 25.32 -13.37
N ASP A 145 -32.33 26.45 -14.09
CA ASP A 145 -32.88 26.54 -15.45
C ASP A 145 -32.01 25.86 -16.53
N ASP A 146 -30.73 25.65 -16.22
CA ASP A 146 -29.74 25.09 -17.14
C ASP A 146 -29.41 23.60 -16.85
N TYR A 147 -29.95 23.05 -15.75
CA TYR A 147 -29.85 21.63 -15.36
C TYR A 147 -30.26 20.61 -16.47
N PRO A 148 -31.20 20.90 -17.39
CA PRO A 148 -31.51 20.00 -18.52
C PRO A 148 -30.35 19.75 -19.49
N TRP A 149 -29.25 20.52 -19.42
CA TRP A 149 -28.10 20.45 -20.33
C TRP A 149 -26.90 19.67 -19.78
N THR A 150 -27.00 19.07 -18.59
CA THR A 150 -25.97 18.14 -18.08
C THR A 150 -25.88 16.86 -18.92
N TRP A 151 -24.71 16.23 -18.97
CA TRP A 151 -24.47 15.03 -19.80
C TRP A 151 -25.40 13.86 -19.43
N THR A 152 -25.61 13.61 -18.14
CA THR A 152 -26.54 12.57 -17.67
C THR A 152 -27.97 12.77 -18.19
N ARG A 153 -28.46 14.00 -18.21
CA ARG A 153 -29.81 14.31 -18.71
C ARG A 153 -29.89 14.28 -20.23
N MET A 154 -28.81 14.65 -20.92
CA MET A 154 -28.70 14.55 -22.38
C MET A 154 -28.77 13.08 -22.84
N LEU A 155 -28.06 12.18 -22.16
CA LEU A 155 -28.09 10.73 -22.44
C LEU A 155 -29.46 10.09 -22.14
N TYR A 156 -30.09 10.45 -21.01
CA TYR A 156 -31.44 10.00 -20.68
C TYR A 156 -32.49 10.40 -21.75
N ASN A 157 -32.34 11.60 -22.34
CA ASN A 157 -33.22 12.06 -23.42
C ASN A 157 -32.94 11.34 -24.76
N ILE A 158 -31.70 10.95 -25.02
CA ILE A 158 -31.31 10.19 -26.23
C ILE A 158 -31.82 8.73 -26.15
N SER A 159 -31.73 8.07 -24.98
CA SER A 159 -32.26 6.70 -24.81
C SER A 159 -33.80 6.66 -24.92
N ARG A 160 -34.50 7.68 -24.40
CA ARG A 160 -35.95 7.85 -24.61
C ARG A 160 -36.34 8.01 -26.08
N GLN A 161 -35.53 8.69 -26.89
CA GLN A 161 -35.81 8.85 -28.33
C GLN A 161 -35.58 7.55 -29.12
N GLN A 162 -34.62 6.72 -28.72
CA GLN A 162 -34.37 5.42 -29.36
C GLN A 162 -35.44 4.38 -29.02
N ASN A 163 -36.00 4.38 -27.79
CA ASN A 163 -37.08 3.46 -27.40
C ASN A 163 -38.43 3.77 -28.07
N PHE A 164 -38.65 4.98 -28.58
CA PHE A 164 -39.85 5.30 -29.38
C PHE A 164 -39.77 4.76 -30.83
N CYS A 165 -38.60 4.32 -31.28
CA CYS A 165 -38.41 3.74 -32.62
C CYS A 165 -38.61 2.21 -32.65
N ALA A 166 -38.90 1.57 -31.51
CA ALA A 166 -39.01 0.12 -31.38
C ALA A 166 -40.45 -0.44 -31.41
N ASN A 167 -41.47 0.40 -31.61
CA ASN A 167 -42.87 -0.05 -31.79
C ASN A 167 -43.41 0.38 -33.17
N PRO A 168 -43.55 -0.55 -34.16
CA PRO A 168 -44.05 -0.23 -35.50
C PRO A 168 -45.56 0.02 -35.58
N PHE A 169 -46.30 0.06 -34.46
CA PHE A 169 -47.76 0.12 -34.44
C PHE A 169 -48.29 1.38 -33.73
N VAL A 170 -48.00 2.55 -34.27
CA VAL A 170 -48.83 3.75 -34.04
C VAL A 170 -49.02 4.47 -35.36
N PHE A 171 -50.28 4.56 -35.78
CA PHE A 171 -50.79 5.21 -36.98
C PHE A 171 -49.99 6.45 -37.41
N ARG A 172 -49.51 6.45 -38.67
CA ARG A 172 -49.23 7.68 -39.41
C ARG A 172 -50.56 8.42 -39.59
N SER A 173 -50.87 9.32 -38.68
CA SER A 173 -51.75 10.45 -38.96
C SER A 173 -50.84 11.66 -39.17
N SER A 174 -50.94 12.27 -40.35
CA SER A 174 -50.34 13.58 -40.63
C SER A 174 -51.03 14.65 -39.76
N ARG A 175 -50.65 14.77 -38.49
CA ARG A 175 -51.03 15.94 -37.70
C ARG A 175 -50.12 17.09 -38.14
N ALA A 176 -50.72 18.11 -38.74
CA ALA A 176 -50.06 19.39 -38.93
C ALA A 176 -49.54 19.86 -37.56
N GLU A 177 -48.22 20.01 -37.43
CA GLU A 177 -47.57 20.55 -36.23
C GLU A 177 -48.24 21.86 -35.82
N THR A 178 -48.75 21.90 -34.59
CA THR A 178 -49.41 23.09 -34.06
C THR A 178 -48.40 24.22 -33.87
N THR A 179 -48.83 25.48 -33.98
CA THR A 179 -47.97 26.66 -33.74
C THR A 179 -47.27 26.63 -32.39
N LYS A 180 -47.89 26.01 -31.37
CA LYS A 180 -47.34 25.80 -30.03
C LYS A 180 -46.16 24.80 -30.00
N GLU A 181 -46.22 23.73 -30.79
CA GLU A 181 -45.13 22.76 -30.92
C GLU A 181 -43.95 23.36 -31.68
N LYS A 182 -44.21 24.11 -32.76
CA LYS A 182 -43.18 24.85 -33.50
C LYS A 182 -42.49 25.90 -32.63
N ALA A 183 -43.24 26.64 -31.81
CA ALA A 183 -42.69 27.62 -30.86
C ALA A 183 -41.83 26.94 -29.78
N SER A 184 -42.27 25.81 -29.22
CA SER A 184 -41.49 25.03 -28.25
C SER A 184 -40.20 24.45 -28.83
N ALA A 185 -40.25 23.93 -30.06
CA ALA A 185 -39.08 23.43 -30.77
C ALA A 185 -38.09 24.56 -31.10
N LEU A 186 -38.59 25.73 -31.52
CA LEU A 186 -37.78 26.92 -31.79
C LEU A 186 -37.10 27.45 -30.51
N LEU A 187 -37.82 27.50 -29.39
CA LEU A 187 -37.28 27.91 -28.10
C LEU A 187 -36.19 26.94 -27.62
N LYS A 188 -36.41 25.63 -27.73
CA LYS A 188 -35.39 24.61 -27.43
C LYS A 188 -34.15 24.81 -28.31
N ARG A 189 -34.33 25.04 -29.61
CA ARG A 189 -33.23 25.29 -30.56
C ARG A 189 -32.44 26.55 -30.21
N ARG A 190 -33.12 27.65 -29.85
CA ARG A 190 -32.47 28.89 -29.40
C ARG A 190 -31.63 28.66 -28.14
N LYS A 191 -32.19 27.95 -27.15
CA LYS A 191 -31.44 27.58 -25.93
C LYS A 191 -30.23 26.68 -26.22
N THR A 192 -30.35 25.70 -27.13
CA THR A 192 -29.20 24.86 -27.54
C THR A 192 -28.07 25.70 -28.16
N ILE A 193 -28.42 26.65 -29.05
CA ILE A 193 -27.44 27.51 -29.72
C ILE A 193 -26.77 28.45 -28.71
N ALA A 194 -27.55 29.09 -27.83
CA ALA A 194 -27.03 29.96 -26.79
C ALA A 194 -26.05 29.21 -25.88
N MET A 195 -26.37 27.98 -25.50
CA MET A 195 -25.48 27.13 -24.71
C MET A 195 -24.21 26.74 -25.49
N ALA A 196 -24.32 26.38 -26.77
CA ALA A 196 -23.16 26.06 -27.59
C ALA A 196 -22.20 27.26 -27.74
N ASN A 197 -22.74 28.46 -27.92
CA ASN A 197 -21.94 29.69 -27.98
C ASN A 197 -21.29 30.00 -26.62
N LYS A 198 -22.01 29.83 -25.51
CA LYS A 198 -21.46 30.00 -24.16
C LYS A 198 -20.26 29.08 -23.90
N VAL A 199 -20.34 27.82 -24.33
CA VAL A 199 -19.23 26.85 -24.22
C VAL A 199 -18.04 27.25 -25.08
N ALA A 200 -18.28 27.67 -26.33
CA ALA A 200 -17.23 28.13 -27.23
C ALA A 200 -16.53 29.40 -26.71
N GLU A 201 -17.31 30.40 -26.27
CA GLU A 201 -16.78 31.62 -25.67
C GLU A 201 -15.94 31.33 -24.41
N ARG A 202 -16.37 30.37 -23.58
CA ARG A 202 -15.59 29.96 -22.41
C ARG A 202 -14.30 29.26 -22.79
N TYR A 203 -14.33 28.39 -23.80
CA TYR A 203 -13.11 27.76 -24.33
C TYR A 203 -12.08 28.79 -24.81
N ASP A 204 -12.52 29.88 -25.42
CA ASP A 204 -11.63 30.93 -25.90
C ASP A 204 -11.11 31.83 -24.77
N ARG A 205 -11.96 32.14 -23.78
CA ARG A 205 -11.67 33.14 -22.74
C ARG A 205 -11.07 32.59 -21.45
N ASP A 206 -11.36 31.34 -21.08
CA ASP A 206 -10.92 30.74 -19.82
C ASP A 206 -9.80 29.69 -20.07
N PRO A 207 -8.54 30.02 -19.76
CA PRO A 207 -7.41 29.11 -19.95
C PRO A 207 -7.50 27.82 -19.13
N HIS A 208 -8.15 27.86 -17.96
CA HIS A 208 -8.31 26.69 -17.10
C HIS A 208 -9.37 25.74 -17.65
N TYR A 209 -10.48 26.28 -18.14
CA TYR A 209 -11.51 25.51 -18.84
C TYR A 209 -10.96 24.89 -20.13
N ARG A 210 -10.23 25.66 -20.96
CA ARG A 210 -9.58 25.16 -22.17
C ARG A 210 -8.64 23.99 -21.87
N PHE A 211 -7.78 24.14 -20.85
CA PHE A 211 -6.86 23.09 -20.44
C PHE A 211 -7.59 21.81 -20.01
N LEU A 212 -8.65 21.93 -19.21
CA LEU A 212 -9.47 20.77 -18.81
C LEU A 212 -10.12 20.11 -20.02
N HIS A 213 -10.74 20.88 -20.90
CA HIS A 213 -11.37 20.39 -22.13
C HIS A 213 -10.39 19.63 -23.05
N ASP A 214 -9.16 20.16 -23.20
CA ASP A 214 -8.12 19.51 -23.98
C ASP A 214 -7.67 18.18 -23.36
N ARG A 215 -7.54 18.12 -22.04
CA ARG A 215 -7.22 16.88 -21.33
C ARG A 215 -8.34 15.85 -21.38
N VAL A 216 -9.61 16.26 -21.30
CA VAL A 216 -10.76 15.37 -21.49
C VAL A 216 -10.78 14.80 -22.91
N SER A 217 -10.52 15.63 -23.92
CA SER A 217 -10.47 15.16 -25.29
C SER A 217 -9.24 14.28 -25.59
N ASP A 218 -8.10 14.48 -24.90
CA ASP A 218 -6.94 13.59 -24.98
C ASP A 218 -7.32 12.20 -24.48
N LEU A 219 -7.87 12.13 -23.26
CA LEU A 219 -8.28 10.89 -22.61
C LEU A 219 -9.22 10.08 -23.50
N ILE A 220 -10.28 10.71 -24.01
CA ILE A 220 -11.24 10.02 -24.88
C ILE A 220 -10.58 9.56 -26.18
N ALA A 221 -9.68 10.37 -26.77
CA ALA A 221 -8.97 9.99 -27.99
C ALA A 221 -8.03 8.81 -27.77
N GLU A 222 -7.31 8.78 -26.65
CA GLU A 222 -6.43 7.66 -26.25
C GLU A 222 -7.23 6.37 -26.02
N CYS A 223 -8.35 6.44 -25.29
CA CYS A 223 -9.24 5.29 -25.12
C CYS A 223 -9.74 4.76 -26.48
N LEU A 224 -10.17 5.64 -27.37
CA LEU A 224 -10.64 5.24 -28.70
C LEU A 224 -9.55 4.63 -29.58
N LYS A 225 -8.30 5.13 -29.47
CA LYS A 225 -7.13 4.55 -30.17
C LYS A 225 -6.80 3.16 -29.66
N TYR A 226 -6.86 2.96 -28.34
CA TYR A 226 -6.70 1.64 -27.73
C TYR A 226 -7.81 0.68 -28.18
N ASP A 227 -9.07 1.12 -28.09
CA ASP A 227 -10.23 0.29 -28.42
C ASP A 227 -10.21 -0.21 -29.86
N ILE A 228 -9.84 0.67 -30.81
CA ILE A 228 -9.79 0.29 -32.22
C ILE A 228 -8.63 -0.68 -32.50
N GLN A 229 -7.51 -0.56 -31.78
CA GLN A 229 -6.40 -1.51 -31.87
C GLN A 229 -6.81 -2.89 -31.36
N GLU A 230 -7.47 -2.97 -30.20
CA GLU A 230 -7.96 -4.24 -29.65
C GLU A 230 -9.03 -4.89 -30.55
N LEU A 231 -9.95 -4.10 -31.10
CA LEU A 231 -10.93 -4.59 -32.06
C LEU A 231 -10.24 -5.16 -33.33
N ASN A 232 -9.19 -4.50 -33.82
CA ASN A 232 -8.43 -4.97 -34.98
C ASN A 232 -7.64 -6.25 -34.68
N LYS A 233 -6.99 -6.35 -33.51
CA LYS A 233 -6.31 -7.58 -33.07
C LYS A 233 -7.28 -8.77 -33.05
N LEU A 234 -8.48 -8.57 -32.52
CA LEU A 234 -9.48 -9.63 -32.51
C LEU A 234 -9.97 -10.02 -33.91
N LYS A 235 -10.17 -9.06 -34.81
CA LYS A 235 -10.49 -9.37 -36.20
C LYS A 235 -9.38 -10.19 -36.87
N HIS A 236 -8.12 -9.87 -36.61
CA HIS A 236 -6.98 -10.65 -37.11
C HIS A 236 -6.94 -12.07 -36.52
N LYS A 237 -7.13 -12.24 -35.21
CA LYS A 237 -7.21 -13.56 -34.57
C LYS A 237 -8.38 -14.40 -35.09
N GLN A 238 -9.54 -13.79 -35.32
CA GLN A 238 -10.68 -14.47 -35.93
C GLN A 238 -10.41 -14.93 -37.36
N GLN A 239 -9.65 -14.15 -38.14
CA GLN A 239 -9.21 -14.55 -39.49
C GLN A 239 -8.22 -15.73 -39.45
N GLN A 240 -7.29 -15.74 -38.48
CA GLN A 240 -6.33 -16.84 -38.29
C GLN A 240 -7.02 -18.13 -37.81
N GLN A 241 -8.00 -18.05 -36.91
CA GLN A 241 -8.81 -19.20 -36.49
C GLN A 241 -9.64 -19.79 -37.64
N GLN A 242 -10.11 -18.95 -38.58
CA GLN A 242 -10.80 -19.42 -39.79
C GLN A 242 -9.85 -20.10 -40.80
N GLN A 243 -8.53 -19.90 -40.66
CA GLN A 243 -7.49 -20.50 -41.52
C GLN A 243 -6.85 -21.76 -40.92
N GLY A 244 -7.28 -22.21 -39.74
CA GLY A 244 -6.98 -23.55 -39.20
C GLY A 244 -5.70 -23.68 -38.37
N GLU A 245 -5.06 -22.59 -37.93
CA GLU A 245 -3.73 -22.66 -37.29
C GLU A 245 -3.70 -22.64 -35.75
N GLU A 246 -4.81 -22.49 -35.01
CA GLU A 246 -4.75 -22.59 -33.52
C GLU A 246 -6.11 -22.93 -32.87
N GLY A 247 -6.05 -23.58 -31.71
CA GLY A 247 -7.22 -24.12 -30.97
C GLY A 247 -8.28 -23.08 -30.57
N GLN A 248 -9.50 -23.56 -30.31
CA GLN A 248 -10.66 -22.74 -29.91
C GLN A 248 -10.49 -22.12 -28.52
N GLU A 249 -9.77 -21.00 -28.44
CA GLU A 249 -9.75 -20.13 -27.27
C GLU A 249 -10.93 -19.14 -27.34
N MET A 250 -11.65 -18.95 -26.23
CA MET A 250 -12.77 -18.00 -26.14
C MET A 250 -12.22 -16.56 -26.19
N LEU A 251 -12.20 -15.96 -27.38
CA LEU A 251 -11.64 -14.63 -27.60
C LEU A 251 -12.52 -13.52 -26.99
N GLU A 252 -12.00 -12.86 -25.94
CA GLU A 252 -12.71 -11.78 -25.25
C GLU A 252 -12.33 -10.38 -25.78
N LEU A 253 -13.33 -9.55 -26.15
CA LEU A 253 -13.12 -8.15 -26.58
C LEU A 253 -13.05 -7.21 -25.39
N LYS A 254 -11.83 -6.74 -25.09
CA LYS A 254 -11.51 -5.81 -24.00
C LYS A 254 -11.43 -4.36 -24.51
N ILE A 255 -12.57 -3.72 -24.68
CA ILE A 255 -12.68 -2.30 -25.09
C ILE A 255 -13.33 -1.44 -24.00
N THR A 256 -13.10 -0.12 -24.04
CA THR A 256 -13.68 0.88 -23.15
C THR A 256 -15.07 1.33 -23.60
N SER A 257 -15.77 2.08 -22.73
CA SER A 257 -17.05 2.70 -23.06
C SER A 257 -16.91 4.03 -23.82
N ALA A 258 -15.68 4.45 -24.19
CA ALA A 258 -15.40 5.74 -24.83
C ALA A 258 -16.21 5.99 -26.09
N ALA A 259 -16.39 4.95 -26.92
CA ALA A 259 -17.15 5.08 -28.16
C ALA A 259 -18.66 5.31 -27.92
N SER A 260 -19.22 4.87 -26.79
CA SER A 260 -20.61 5.12 -26.39
C SER A 260 -20.83 6.57 -25.96
N TYR A 261 -19.86 7.13 -25.25
CA TYR A 261 -19.95 8.49 -24.70
C TYR A 261 -19.40 9.59 -25.63
N CYS A 262 -18.57 9.23 -26.61
CA CYS A 262 -18.05 10.18 -27.59
C CYS A 262 -19.20 10.80 -28.42
N PRO A 263 -19.34 12.14 -28.47
CA PRO A 263 -20.41 12.78 -29.22
C PRO A 263 -20.36 12.42 -30.71
N SER A 264 -21.50 12.49 -31.40
CA SER A 264 -21.54 12.29 -32.86
C SER A 264 -21.54 13.64 -33.56
N ARG A 265 -20.86 13.74 -34.71
CA ARG A 265 -20.87 14.94 -35.55
C ARG A 265 -22.31 15.41 -35.79
N PRO A 266 -22.65 16.68 -35.53
CA PRO A 266 -23.94 17.23 -35.93
C PRO A 266 -24.09 17.10 -37.46
N ASN A 267 -25.27 16.67 -37.94
CA ASN A 267 -25.57 16.82 -39.37
C ASN A 267 -25.60 18.33 -39.69
N SER A 268 -25.13 18.73 -40.87
CA SER A 268 -25.10 20.13 -41.34
C SER A 268 -26.47 20.82 -41.31
N SER A 269 -27.57 20.04 -41.25
CA SER A 269 -28.95 20.52 -41.15
C SER A 269 -29.49 20.72 -39.71
N LYS A 270 -28.72 20.41 -38.66
CA LYS A 270 -29.14 20.51 -37.25
C LYS A 270 -28.33 21.57 -36.50
N ALA A 271 -28.97 22.25 -35.56
CA ALA A 271 -28.35 23.32 -34.76
C ALA A 271 -27.07 22.84 -34.02
N PRO A 272 -26.08 23.73 -33.83
CA PRO A 272 -24.88 23.41 -33.06
C PRO A 272 -25.25 22.92 -31.66
N ARG A 273 -24.58 21.86 -31.22
CA ARG A 273 -24.75 21.30 -29.87
C ARG A 273 -23.54 21.70 -29.02
N PRO A 274 -23.71 21.89 -27.71
CA PRO A 274 -22.58 22.13 -26.78
C PRO A 274 -21.47 21.08 -26.91
N THR A 275 -21.85 19.84 -27.22
CA THR A 275 -20.92 18.70 -27.42
C THR A 275 -20.14 18.74 -28.74
N GLY A 276 -20.41 19.71 -29.63
CA GLY A 276 -19.78 19.83 -30.94
C GLY A 276 -18.29 20.19 -30.86
N LEU A 277 -17.95 21.12 -29.95
CA LEU A 277 -16.57 21.54 -29.71
C LEU A 277 -15.69 20.38 -29.24
N LEU A 278 -16.21 19.55 -28.33
CA LEU A 278 -15.54 18.36 -27.83
C LEU A 278 -15.32 17.33 -28.96
N TYR A 279 -16.33 17.11 -29.81
CA TYR A 279 -16.20 16.22 -30.97
C TYR A 279 -15.09 16.68 -31.92
N GLU A 280 -15.05 17.97 -32.26
CA GLU A 280 -14.03 18.54 -33.14
C GLU A 280 -12.63 18.41 -32.55
N SER A 281 -12.50 18.65 -31.25
CA SER A 281 -11.21 18.56 -30.55
C SER A 281 -10.70 17.12 -30.48
N ILE A 282 -11.59 16.13 -30.29
CA ILE A 282 -11.24 14.71 -30.39
C ILE A 282 -10.86 14.35 -31.82
N ALA A 283 -11.62 14.81 -32.82
CA ALA A 283 -11.39 14.50 -34.22
C ALA A 283 -10.02 15.00 -34.72
N ARG A 284 -9.54 16.15 -34.25
CA ARG A 284 -8.20 16.69 -34.57
C ARG A 284 -7.05 15.82 -34.05
N LYS A 285 -7.30 14.89 -33.12
CA LYS A 285 -6.28 14.02 -32.49
C LYS A 285 -6.05 12.70 -33.26
N PHE A 286 -6.75 12.53 -34.38
CA PHE A 286 -6.59 11.40 -35.31
C PHE A 286 -5.87 11.87 -36.58
N PRO A 287 -5.14 10.98 -37.28
CA PRO A 287 -4.40 11.34 -38.49
C PRO A 287 -5.27 12.04 -39.54
N LEU A 288 -4.67 13.01 -40.24
CA LEU A 288 -5.30 13.72 -41.36
C LEU A 288 -5.83 12.71 -42.39
N GLY A 289 -7.15 12.72 -42.61
CA GLY A 289 -7.85 11.80 -43.51
C GLY A 289 -8.63 10.68 -42.81
N MET A 290 -8.30 10.33 -41.56
CA MET A 290 -9.04 9.32 -40.80
C MET A 290 -10.39 9.87 -40.35
N ARG A 291 -11.49 9.23 -40.75
CA ARG A 291 -12.84 9.69 -40.39
C ARG A 291 -13.27 9.09 -39.05
N LEU A 292 -13.02 9.81 -37.95
CA LEU A 292 -13.40 9.43 -36.57
C LEU A 292 -14.78 8.75 -36.48
N ARG A 293 -15.79 9.29 -37.16
CA ARG A 293 -17.13 8.67 -37.19
C ARG A 293 -17.16 7.32 -37.91
N LYS A 294 -16.65 7.24 -39.15
CA LYS A 294 -16.82 6.07 -40.02
C LYS A 294 -15.84 4.95 -39.69
N GLU A 295 -14.61 5.29 -39.35
CA GLU A 295 -13.51 4.34 -39.22
C GLU A 295 -13.24 3.91 -37.76
N VAL A 296 -13.70 4.70 -36.78
CA VAL A 296 -13.47 4.41 -35.35
C VAL A 296 -14.79 4.19 -34.61
N LEU A 297 -15.68 5.20 -34.56
CA LEU A 297 -16.90 5.12 -33.73
C LEU A 297 -17.92 4.10 -34.24
N VAL A 298 -18.15 4.00 -35.55
CA VAL A 298 -19.12 3.04 -36.12
C VAL A 298 -18.70 1.58 -35.87
N PRO A 299 -17.46 1.15 -36.18
CA PRO A 299 -17.01 -0.21 -35.90
C PRO A 299 -17.07 -0.57 -34.41
N LEU A 300 -16.63 0.33 -33.53
CA LEU A 300 -16.64 0.10 -32.08
C LEU A 300 -18.06 -0.02 -31.53
N ARG A 301 -18.98 0.86 -31.94
CA ARG A 301 -20.39 0.79 -31.51
C ARG A 301 -21.10 -0.45 -32.03
N GLN A 302 -20.79 -0.90 -33.24
CA GLN A 302 -21.32 -2.16 -33.78
C GLN A 302 -20.82 -3.36 -32.99
N ALA A 303 -19.53 -3.42 -32.68
CA ALA A 303 -18.95 -4.48 -31.86
C ALA A 303 -19.55 -4.53 -30.44
N MET A 304 -19.81 -3.35 -29.83
CA MET A 304 -20.53 -3.25 -28.56
C MET A 304 -22.00 -3.69 -28.66
N ALA A 305 -22.70 -3.37 -29.75
CA ALA A 305 -24.11 -3.73 -29.94
C ALA A 305 -24.31 -5.23 -30.26
N SER A 306 -23.33 -5.90 -30.86
CA SER A 306 -23.37 -7.35 -31.13
C SER A 306 -23.19 -8.25 -29.91
N ARG A 307 -22.87 -7.68 -28.73
CA ARG A 307 -22.85 -8.39 -27.44
C ARG A 307 -24.29 -8.78 -27.06
N LYS A 308 -24.72 -10.02 -27.36
CA LYS A 308 -25.94 -10.60 -26.79
C LYS A 308 -25.78 -10.63 -25.26
N SER A 309 -26.68 -9.95 -24.55
CA SER A 309 -26.89 -9.95 -23.07
C SER A 309 -25.73 -10.51 -22.24
N VAL A 310 -24.84 -9.62 -21.81
CA VAL A 310 -23.57 -9.95 -21.15
C VAL A 310 -23.81 -10.26 -19.68
N GLN A 311 -23.76 -11.57 -19.35
CA GLN A 311 -23.04 -12.02 -18.17
C GLN A 311 -21.59 -11.54 -18.29
N ASP A 312 -21.06 -10.95 -17.21
CA ASP A 312 -19.67 -10.93 -16.75
C ASP A 312 -18.59 -10.71 -17.83
N HIS A 313 -17.71 -9.72 -17.71
CA HIS A 313 -16.37 -9.87 -17.17
C HIS A 313 -15.77 -8.45 -17.15
N ALA A 314 -15.06 -8.13 -16.07
CA ALA A 314 -14.28 -6.91 -15.97
C ALA A 314 -13.09 -6.97 -16.95
N ASN A 315 -12.93 -5.94 -17.79
CA ASN A 315 -11.67 -5.71 -18.49
C ASN A 315 -10.55 -5.33 -17.45
N PRO A 316 -9.26 -5.32 -17.82
CA PRO A 316 -8.14 -5.01 -16.91
C PRO A 316 -8.23 -3.63 -16.23
N TRP A 317 -9.16 -2.79 -16.68
CA TRP A 317 -9.44 -1.43 -16.21
C TRP A 317 -10.86 -1.27 -15.64
N GLY A 318 -11.57 -2.37 -15.38
CA GLY A 318 -12.79 -2.47 -14.59
C GLY A 318 -14.01 -1.62 -14.99
N TYR A 319 -14.67 -1.90 -16.12
CA TYR A 319 -15.93 -1.20 -16.48
C TYR A 319 -17.20 -2.07 -16.64
N ASP A 320 -18.32 -1.46 -16.22
CA ASP A 320 -19.79 -1.74 -16.27
C ASP A 320 -20.44 -2.76 -15.29
N TYR A 321 -21.51 -2.26 -14.62
CA TYR A 321 -22.30 -2.90 -13.56
C TYR A 321 -23.78 -3.07 -13.96
N HIS A 322 -24.35 -4.25 -13.72
CA HIS A 322 -25.78 -4.50 -13.59
C HIS A 322 -26.18 -4.55 -12.09
N PRO A 323 -27.38 -4.09 -11.68
CA PRO A 323 -27.84 -4.05 -10.27
C PRO A 323 -27.96 -5.39 -9.54
N PHE A 324 -27.61 -6.50 -10.17
CA PHE A 324 -27.52 -7.81 -9.55
C PHE A 324 -26.38 -8.56 -10.23
N PRO A 325 -25.18 -8.63 -9.63
CA PRO A 325 -24.19 -9.58 -10.10
C PRO A 325 -24.79 -10.98 -9.90
N ARG A 326 -25.14 -11.64 -11.00
CA ARG A 326 -25.12 -13.11 -11.06
C ARG A 326 -23.73 -13.61 -11.50
N THR A 327 -22.70 -12.80 -11.27
CA THR A 327 -21.30 -13.20 -11.22
C THR A 327 -21.07 -13.95 -9.91
N GLU A 328 -20.36 -15.08 -9.95
CA GLU A 328 -19.96 -15.80 -8.74
C GLU A 328 -19.09 -14.89 -7.85
N CYS A 329 -19.65 -14.41 -6.75
CA CYS A 329 -18.93 -13.61 -5.76
C CYS A 329 -17.68 -14.39 -5.29
N PRO A 330 -16.49 -13.78 -5.14
CA PRO A 330 -15.31 -14.46 -4.62
C PRO A 330 -15.55 -15.18 -3.29
N ILE A 331 -16.38 -14.59 -2.42
CA ILE A 331 -16.83 -15.19 -1.17
C ILE A 331 -17.65 -16.46 -1.44
N PHE A 332 -18.56 -16.42 -2.42
CA PHE A 332 -19.36 -17.57 -2.81
C PHE A 332 -18.49 -18.72 -3.35
N LYS A 333 -17.50 -18.41 -4.19
CA LYS A 333 -16.54 -19.38 -4.74
C LYS A 333 -15.70 -20.00 -3.61
N TYR A 334 -15.15 -19.18 -2.72
CA TYR A 334 -14.41 -19.66 -1.56
C TYR A 334 -15.25 -20.59 -0.66
N MET A 335 -16.48 -20.19 -0.33
CA MET A 335 -17.39 -21.01 0.48
C MET A 335 -17.76 -22.33 -0.23
N LEU A 336 -17.90 -22.32 -1.56
CA LEU A 336 -18.18 -23.51 -2.35
C LEU A 336 -16.99 -24.48 -2.35
N GLU A 337 -15.78 -23.99 -2.66
CA GLU A 337 -14.54 -24.78 -2.68
C GLU A 337 -14.26 -25.40 -1.30
N LEU A 338 -14.42 -24.62 -0.23
CA LEU A 338 -14.28 -25.12 1.13
C LEU A 338 -15.31 -26.20 1.45
N ASN A 339 -16.58 -26.00 1.07
CA ASN A 339 -17.64 -26.97 1.30
C ASN A 339 -17.43 -28.28 0.51
N GLU A 340 -16.90 -28.20 -0.71
CA GLU A 340 -16.51 -29.37 -1.52
C GLU A 340 -15.31 -30.11 -0.92
N ALA A 341 -14.30 -29.38 -0.43
CA ALA A 341 -13.15 -29.96 0.25
C ALA A 341 -13.53 -30.69 1.55
N ILE A 342 -14.49 -30.14 2.31
CA ILE A 342 -15.05 -30.76 3.51
C ILE A 342 -15.81 -32.04 3.14
N ALA A 343 -16.68 -31.98 2.13
CA ALA A 343 -17.47 -33.13 1.69
C ALA A 343 -16.59 -34.31 1.21
N THR A 344 -15.44 -34.00 0.60
CA THR A 344 -14.46 -34.98 0.13
C THR A 344 -13.46 -35.44 1.19
N LYS A 345 -13.53 -34.92 2.43
CA LYS A 345 -12.55 -35.17 3.52
C LYS A 345 -11.10 -34.94 3.06
N SER A 346 -10.88 -33.91 2.25
CA SER A 346 -9.55 -33.58 1.74
C SER A 346 -8.58 -33.24 2.87
N LYS A 347 -7.32 -33.68 2.77
CA LYS A 347 -6.25 -33.27 3.71
C LYS A 347 -5.92 -31.77 3.62
N SER A 348 -6.37 -31.09 2.56
CA SER A 348 -6.16 -29.65 2.33
C SER A 348 -7.15 -28.74 3.05
N VAL A 349 -8.15 -29.27 3.77
CA VAL A 349 -9.15 -28.44 4.47
C VAL A 349 -8.50 -27.46 5.48
N PRO A 350 -7.54 -27.87 6.33
CA PRO A 350 -6.83 -26.92 7.21
C PRO A 350 -6.02 -25.86 6.45
N GLU A 351 -5.51 -26.20 5.26
CA GLU A 351 -4.72 -25.27 4.40
C GLU A 351 -5.63 -24.26 3.67
N LEU A 352 -6.88 -24.62 3.38
CA LEU A 352 -7.88 -23.76 2.74
C LEU A 352 -8.55 -22.78 3.73
N ILE A 353 -8.54 -23.09 5.02
CA ILE A 353 -9.08 -22.22 6.07
C ILE A 353 -8.04 -21.15 6.39
N GLU A 354 -8.08 -20.07 5.63
CA GLU A 354 -7.28 -18.88 5.90
C GLU A 354 -7.85 -18.11 7.11
N THR A 355 -7.00 -17.82 8.09
CA THR A 355 -7.39 -17.06 9.28
C THR A 355 -7.86 -15.66 8.89
N GLY A 356 -9.12 -15.34 9.22
CA GLY A 356 -9.71 -14.04 8.91
C GLY A 356 -10.08 -13.84 7.43
N ALA A 357 -10.26 -14.89 6.64
CA ALA A 357 -10.68 -14.79 5.23
C ALA A 357 -12.00 -14.03 5.03
N LEU A 358 -12.96 -14.22 5.95
CA LEU A 358 -14.31 -13.64 5.88
C LEU A 358 -14.69 -12.94 7.18
N LEU A 359 -15.49 -11.88 7.06
CA LEU A 359 -16.07 -11.15 8.19
C LEU A 359 -17.33 -11.87 8.74
N PRO A 360 -17.77 -11.59 9.98
CA PRO A 360 -18.88 -12.31 10.62
C PRO A 360 -20.18 -12.31 9.80
N HIS A 361 -20.54 -11.15 9.22
CA HIS A 361 -21.72 -11.01 8.36
C HIS A 361 -21.56 -11.76 7.03
N GLN A 362 -20.34 -11.89 6.52
CA GLN A 362 -20.06 -12.63 5.28
C GLN A 362 -20.18 -14.15 5.48
N ILE A 363 -19.71 -14.67 6.63
CA ILE A 363 -19.86 -16.09 7.00
C ILE A 363 -21.36 -16.44 7.15
N LEU A 364 -22.09 -15.66 7.96
CA LEU A 364 -23.50 -15.94 8.21
C LEU A 364 -24.40 -15.74 6.99
N ARG A 365 -24.03 -14.86 6.04
CA ARG A 365 -24.74 -14.68 4.77
C ARG A 365 -24.94 -15.98 4.00
N TYR A 366 -23.97 -16.89 4.08
CA TYR A 366 -23.97 -18.15 3.34
C TYR A 366 -24.21 -19.38 4.21
N ALA A 367 -24.37 -19.23 5.53
CA ALA A 367 -24.56 -20.33 6.47
C ALA A 367 -25.84 -21.18 6.23
N ARG A 368 -26.83 -20.64 5.52
CA ARG A 368 -28.00 -21.45 5.07
C ARG A 368 -27.63 -22.44 3.97
N LYS A 369 -26.68 -22.10 3.09
CA LYS A 369 -26.31 -22.87 1.91
C LYS A 369 -25.09 -23.77 2.16
N PHE A 370 -24.13 -23.31 2.94
CA PHE A 370 -22.88 -24.01 3.23
C PHE A 370 -22.69 -24.14 4.76
N GLU A 371 -23.54 -24.96 5.38
CA GLU A 371 -23.66 -25.06 6.85
C GLU A 371 -22.36 -25.50 7.52
N GLN A 372 -21.72 -26.56 7.01
CA GLN A 372 -20.47 -27.10 7.58
C GLN A 372 -19.29 -26.14 7.40
N ALA A 373 -19.17 -25.53 6.21
CA ALA A 373 -18.12 -24.55 5.94
C ALA A 373 -18.27 -23.29 6.82
N ALA A 374 -19.52 -22.82 7.02
CA ALA A 374 -19.78 -21.68 7.88
C ALA A 374 -19.48 -21.96 9.36
N GLU A 375 -19.79 -23.16 9.86
CA GLU A 375 -19.47 -23.57 11.23
C GLU A 375 -17.96 -23.55 11.47
N LEU A 376 -17.18 -24.20 10.59
CA LEU A 376 -15.72 -24.26 10.72
C LEU A 376 -15.05 -22.88 10.63
N LEU A 377 -15.48 -22.05 9.68
CA LEU A 377 -14.96 -20.68 9.57
C LEU A 377 -15.31 -19.83 10.79
N TRP A 378 -16.50 -20.01 11.35
CA TRP A 378 -16.92 -19.30 12.55
C TRP A 378 -16.13 -19.74 13.78
N GLU A 379 -15.98 -21.05 14.00
CA GLU A 379 -15.18 -21.61 15.10
C GLU A 379 -13.73 -21.10 15.03
N ARG A 380 -13.12 -21.18 13.85
CA ARG A 380 -11.75 -20.68 13.63
C ARG A 380 -11.63 -19.18 13.94
N MET A 381 -12.57 -18.37 13.48
CA MET A 381 -12.60 -16.93 13.75
C MET A 381 -12.70 -16.64 15.25
N VAL A 382 -13.56 -17.37 15.98
CA VAL A 382 -13.72 -17.22 17.42
C VAL A 382 -12.44 -17.65 18.16
N GLU A 383 -11.82 -18.76 17.77
CA GLU A 383 -10.55 -19.24 18.35
C GLU A 383 -9.41 -18.24 18.14
N ASP A 384 -9.26 -17.72 16.91
CA ASP A 384 -8.20 -16.78 16.57
C ASP A 384 -8.31 -15.47 17.37
N LEU A 385 -9.53 -14.99 17.57
CA LEU A 385 -9.81 -13.80 18.39
C LEU A 385 -9.56 -14.05 19.88
N HIS A 386 -9.82 -15.27 20.38
CA HIS A 386 -9.46 -15.65 21.76
C HIS A 386 -7.94 -15.77 21.98
N GLN A 387 -7.20 -16.31 21.00
CA GLN A 387 -5.76 -16.58 21.13
C GLN A 387 -4.90 -15.29 21.12
N LYS A 388 -5.33 -14.23 20.44
CA LYS A 388 -4.53 -13.00 20.24
C LYS A 388 -4.65 -11.93 21.34
N GLN A 389 -4.85 -12.34 22.60
CA GLN A 389 -5.04 -11.52 23.83
C GLN A 389 -6.32 -10.66 23.87
N GLY A 390 -7.14 -10.86 24.92
CA GLY A 390 -7.94 -9.84 25.62
C GLY A 390 -9.01 -9.01 24.89
N LYS A 391 -9.05 -8.98 23.56
CA LYS A 391 -9.93 -8.10 22.78
C LYS A 391 -11.40 -8.50 22.90
N LEU A 392 -12.25 -7.51 23.15
CA LEU A 392 -13.70 -7.58 23.41
C LEU A 392 -14.05 -8.44 24.64
N ASN A 393 -13.07 -8.75 25.48
CA ASN A 393 -13.28 -9.38 26.78
C ASN A 393 -13.79 -8.30 27.75
N ASN A 394 -14.74 -8.63 28.64
CA ASN A 394 -15.41 -7.65 29.53
C ASN A 394 -16.42 -6.69 28.85
N CYS A 395 -17.07 -7.14 27.77
CA CYS A 395 -18.09 -6.38 27.04
C CYS A 395 -19.48 -7.02 27.12
N LEU A 396 -20.55 -6.22 27.18
CA LEU A 396 -21.93 -6.71 27.09
C LEU A 396 -22.58 -6.29 25.78
N VAL A 397 -23.26 -7.24 25.13
CA VAL A 397 -23.98 -7.00 23.89
C VAL A 397 -25.46 -6.77 24.16
N VAL A 398 -26.02 -5.78 23.47
CA VAL A 398 -27.45 -5.52 23.36
C VAL A 398 -27.80 -5.56 21.88
N CYS A 399 -28.74 -6.39 21.47
CA CYS A 399 -29.09 -6.49 20.05
C CYS A 399 -30.57 -6.82 19.83
N ASN A 400 -31.11 -6.34 18.71
CA ASN A 400 -32.40 -6.76 18.19
C ASN A 400 -32.25 -7.02 16.68
N VAL A 401 -32.65 -8.21 16.26
CA VAL A 401 -32.54 -8.64 14.87
C VAL A 401 -33.77 -9.44 14.52
N ASP A 402 -34.41 -9.04 13.43
CA ASP A 402 -35.59 -9.71 12.89
C ASP A 402 -35.26 -11.17 12.54
N LYS A 403 -36.15 -12.07 12.95
CA LYS A 403 -36.11 -13.52 12.68
C LYS A 403 -35.96 -13.84 11.19
N SER A 404 -36.55 -13.02 10.32
CA SER A 404 -36.50 -13.17 8.87
C SER A 404 -35.16 -12.72 8.26
N SER A 405 -34.45 -11.82 8.96
CA SER A 405 -33.26 -11.12 8.46
C SER A 405 -31.96 -11.58 9.09
N TRP A 406 -31.93 -12.49 10.07
CA TRP A 406 -30.67 -12.89 10.75
C TRP A 406 -29.53 -13.30 9.81
N PHE A 407 -29.83 -14.01 8.71
CA PHE A 407 -28.82 -14.43 7.71
C PHE A 407 -28.51 -13.34 6.65
N CYS A 408 -29.17 -12.19 6.73
CA CYS A 408 -28.94 -11.02 5.89
C CYS A 408 -28.58 -9.78 6.72
N SER A 409 -28.52 -9.93 8.06
CA SER A 409 -28.29 -8.88 9.04
C SER A 409 -26.81 -8.63 9.21
N GLU A 410 -26.46 -7.37 9.39
CA GLU A 410 -25.10 -6.92 9.71
C GLU A 410 -24.87 -6.83 11.23
N ALA A 411 -25.91 -6.45 11.97
CA ALA A 411 -25.90 -6.28 13.43
C ALA A 411 -25.89 -7.61 14.19
N GLY A 412 -26.67 -8.60 13.75
CA GLY A 412 -26.77 -9.90 14.41
C GLY A 412 -25.47 -10.71 14.50
N PRO A 413 -24.73 -10.88 13.40
CA PRO A 413 -23.42 -11.53 13.41
C PRO A 413 -22.44 -10.89 14.41
N LEU A 414 -22.37 -9.56 14.46
CA LEU A 414 -21.52 -8.86 15.41
C LEU A 414 -21.95 -9.11 16.86
N GLY A 415 -23.25 -9.03 17.13
CA GLY A 415 -23.78 -9.32 18.46
C GLY A 415 -23.47 -10.73 18.94
N LEU A 416 -23.63 -11.74 18.07
CA LEU A 416 -23.29 -13.13 18.39
C LEU A 416 -21.79 -13.30 18.64
N LEU A 417 -20.94 -12.73 17.80
CA LEU A 417 -19.49 -12.84 17.94
C LEU A 417 -19.02 -12.25 19.27
N VAL A 418 -19.36 -10.98 19.55
CA VAL A 418 -18.90 -10.28 20.76
C VAL A 418 -19.38 -11.00 22.04
N SER A 419 -20.61 -11.53 22.03
CA SER A 419 -21.14 -12.29 23.17
C SER A 419 -20.38 -13.60 23.44
N GLN A 420 -19.79 -14.22 22.41
CA GLN A 420 -18.98 -15.44 22.54
C GLN A 420 -17.55 -15.16 22.99
N LEU A 421 -17.00 -13.99 22.63
CA LEU A 421 -15.66 -13.57 23.05
C LEU A 421 -15.59 -13.21 24.53
N ASN A 422 -16.69 -12.75 25.12
CA ASN A 422 -16.72 -12.44 26.54
C ASN A 422 -16.61 -13.70 27.39
N SER A 423 -15.47 -13.84 28.07
CA SER A 423 -15.12 -15.01 28.87
C SER A 423 -15.22 -14.79 30.39
N GLN A 424 -15.58 -13.58 30.84
CA GLN A 424 -15.60 -13.22 32.27
C GLN A 424 -16.96 -13.45 32.91
N ASN A 425 -16.98 -14.19 34.04
CA ASN A 425 -18.18 -14.28 34.88
C ASN A 425 -18.40 -12.94 35.61
N PRO A 426 -19.65 -12.48 35.78
CA PRO A 426 -20.91 -13.16 35.49
C PRO A 426 -21.45 -12.97 34.06
N TRP A 427 -20.75 -12.25 33.19
CA TRP A 427 -21.26 -11.78 31.90
C TRP A 427 -21.05 -12.77 30.75
N LYS A 428 -20.26 -13.82 30.97
CA LYS A 428 -19.88 -14.84 29.98
C LYS A 428 -21.09 -15.40 29.22
N GLY A 429 -21.08 -15.23 27.90
CA GLY A 429 -22.13 -15.72 27.00
C GLY A 429 -23.50 -15.07 27.18
N LYS A 430 -23.61 -14.01 28.01
CA LYS A 430 -24.86 -13.27 28.21
C LYS A 430 -25.04 -12.20 27.14
N VAL A 431 -26.27 -12.00 26.70
CA VAL A 431 -26.69 -10.99 25.72
C VAL A 431 -28.04 -10.42 26.12
N VAL A 432 -28.24 -9.12 25.89
CA VAL A 432 -29.48 -8.43 26.22
C VAL A 432 -30.31 -8.18 24.96
N SER A 433 -31.60 -8.46 25.03
CA SER A 433 -32.54 -8.14 23.95
C SER A 433 -32.82 -6.64 23.88
N TYR A 434 -32.65 -6.02 22.71
CA TYR A 434 -32.99 -4.60 22.50
C TYR A 434 -34.48 -4.44 22.18
N THR A 435 -35.32 -4.62 23.18
CA THR A 435 -36.80 -4.55 23.10
C THR A 435 -37.36 -3.54 24.09
N ARG A 436 -38.68 -3.32 24.11
CA ARG A 436 -39.32 -2.39 25.07
C ARG A 436 -39.07 -2.79 26.53
N ASN A 437 -38.90 -4.09 26.75
CA ASN A 437 -38.60 -4.69 28.05
C ASN A 437 -37.35 -5.58 27.89
N PRO A 438 -36.15 -4.97 27.93
CA PRO A 438 -34.90 -5.69 27.75
C PRO A 438 -34.76 -6.84 28.76
N ARG A 439 -34.29 -7.99 28.28
CA ARG A 439 -34.01 -9.17 29.12
C ARG A 439 -32.62 -9.72 28.83
N MET A 440 -31.97 -10.20 29.88
CA MET A 440 -30.66 -10.84 29.79
C MET A 440 -30.84 -12.34 29.53
N HIS A 441 -30.24 -12.81 28.44
CA HIS A 441 -30.30 -14.19 27.97
C HIS A 441 -28.89 -14.79 27.98
N LEU A 442 -28.78 -16.07 28.33
CA LEU A 442 -27.54 -16.84 28.20
C LEU A 442 -27.59 -17.64 26.89
N ILE A 443 -26.62 -17.44 26.00
CA ILE A 443 -26.53 -18.22 24.77
C ILE A 443 -26.17 -19.67 25.12
N PRO A 444 -26.93 -20.67 24.67
CA PRO A 444 -26.68 -22.06 25.01
C PRO A 444 -25.26 -22.52 24.58
N PRO A 445 -24.43 -23.05 25.49
CA PRO A 445 -23.12 -23.58 25.14
C PRO A 445 -23.24 -24.88 24.31
N GLY A 446 -22.28 -25.13 23.42
CA GLY A 446 -22.19 -26.38 22.65
C GLY A 446 -23.26 -26.58 21.56
N LYS A 447 -24.00 -25.53 21.19
CA LYS A 447 -24.92 -25.55 20.04
C LYS A 447 -24.22 -25.11 18.75
N ASP A 448 -24.67 -25.67 17.63
CA ASP A 448 -24.27 -25.23 16.28
C ASP A 448 -24.63 -23.75 16.04
N LEU A 449 -23.92 -23.13 15.10
CA LEU A 449 -24.08 -21.73 14.72
C LEU A 449 -25.52 -21.41 14.35
N ARG A 450 -26.18 -22.29 13.59
CA ARG A 450 -27.58 -22.13 13.17
C ARG A 450 -28.55 -22.06 14.35
N SER A 451 -28.36 -22.89 15.37
CA SER A 451 -29.21 -22.94 16.56
C SER A 451 -29.02 -21.68 17.42
N LYS A 452 -27.78 -21.20 17.55
CA LYS A 452 -27.49 -19.92 18.21
C LYS A 452 -28.16 -18.74 17.49
N CYS A 453 -28.09 -18.71 16.16
CA CYS A 453 -28.78 -17.74 15.31
C CYS A 453 -30.31 -17.77 15.52
N LYS A 454 -30.92 -18.96 15.52
CA LYS A 454 -32.36 -19.15 15.76
C LYS A 454 -32.79 -18.70 17.16
N PHE A 455 -31.95 -18.93 18.17
CA PHE A 455 -32.22 -18.51 19.55
C PHE A 455 -32.26 -16.98 19.66
N MET A 456 -31.28 -16.28 19.11
CA MET A 456 -31.25 -14.81 19.13
C MET A 456 -32.38 -14.20 18.30
N GLY A 457 -32.71 -14.79 17.15
CA GLY A 457 -33.85 -14.38 16.32
C GLY A 457 -35.23 -14.72 16.90
N SER A 458 -35.33 -15.31 18.09
CA SER A 458 -36.61 -15.66 18.73
C SER A 458 -37.20 -14.54 19.59
N TRP A 459 -36.46 -13.44 19.81
CA TRP A 459 -36.84 -12.33 20.69
C TRP A 459 -37.67 -11.23 20.00
N GLU A 460 -38.15 -11.50 18.80
CA GLU A 460 -38.94 -10.58 17.98
C GLU A 460 -40.19 -10.07 18.72
N GLU A 461 -40.35 -8.75 18.79
CA GLU A 461 -41.56 -8.08 19.24
C GLU A 461 -42.18 -7.36 18.03
N LYS A 462 -43.39 -7.76 17.62
CA LYS A 462 -44.06 -7.29 16.38
C LYS A 462 -44.51 -5.82 16.39
N ASP A 463 -44.39 -5.12 17.53
CA ASP A 463 -45.08 -3.85 17.79
C ASP A 463 -44.14 -2.67 18.10
N TRP A 464 -42.99 -2.55 17.42
CA TRP A 464 -42.24 -1.29 17.43
C TRP A 464 -42.82 -0.34 16.38
N GLY A 465 -43.83 0.44 16.74
CA GLY A 465 -44.38 1.47 15.85
C GLY A 465 -43.35 2.57 15.55
N ASP A 466 -43.31 3.01 14.29
CA ASP A 466 -42.36 3.99 13.68
C ASP A 466 -42.24 5.38 14.35
N LYS A 467 -42.84 5.63 15.53
CA LYS A 467 -43.04 7.00 16.05
C LYS A 467 -42.47 7.34 17.44
N ASP A 468 -41.81 6.42 18.14
CA ASP A 468 -41.52 6.63 19.57
C ASP A 468 -40.03 6.55 19.93
N TRP A 469 -39.26 7.59 19.60
CA TRP A 469 -37.84 7.72 20.00
C TRP A 469 -37.65 7.74 21.52
N GLU A 470 -38.62 8.27 22.27
CA GLU A 470 -38.63 8.25 23.75
C GLU A 470 -38.56 6.82 24.30
N LYS A 471 -39.13 5.85 23.57
CA LYS A 471 -39.09 4.43 23.94
C LYS A 471 -37.72 3.79 23.67
N GLU A 472 -36.96 4.25 22.68
CA GLU A 472 -35.57 3.82 22.46
C GLU A 472 -34.66 4.29 23.61
N VAL A 473 -34.82 5.55 24.04
CA VAL A 473 -34.05 6.11 25.15
C VAL A 473 -34.39 5.40 26.47
N ASP A 474 -35.67 5.12 26.70
CA ASP A 474 -36.13 4.31 27.85
C ASP A 474 -35.55 2.89 27.84
N ALA A 475 -35.43 2.26 26.67
CA ALA A 475 -34.81 0.93 26.55
C ALA A 475 -33.34 0.95 26.98
N VAL A 476 -32.57 1.97 26.59
CA VAL A 476 -31.17 2.13 27.04
C VAL A 476 -31.09 2.24 28.56
N LYS A 477 -31.94 3.06 29.20
CA LYS A 477 -31.98 3.17 30.67
C LYS A 477 -32.24 1.82 31.33
N LYS A 478 -33.23 1.08 30.84
CA LYS A 478 -33.60 -0.24 31.37
C LYS A 478 -32.47 -1.27 31.23
N VAL A 479 -31.66 -1.18 30.18
CA VAL A 479 -30.46 -2.03 30.03
C VAL A 479 -29.47 -1.75 31.16
N PHE A 480 -29.20 -0.48 31.47
CA PHE A 480 -28.30 -0.10 32.56
C PHE A 480 -28.86 -0.46 33.94
N ASP A 481 -30.17 -0.32 34.15
CA ASP A 481 -30.83 -0.79 35.38
C ASP A 481 -30.68 -2.32 35.51
N LEU A 482 -30.85 -3.08 34.43
CA LEU A 482 -30.65 -4.54 34.42
C LEU A 482 -29.20 -4.95 34.72
N ILE A 483 -28.21 -4.21 34.21
CA ILE A 483 -26.79 -4.42 34.53
C ILE A 483 -26.56 -4.25 36.03
N LEU A 484 -27.10 -3.17 36.63
CA LEU A 484 -26.99 -2.93 38.07
C LEU A 484 -27.71 -4.00 38.90
N GLU A 485 -28.89 -4.45 38.47
CA GLU A 485 -29.62 -5.53 39.13
C GLU A 485 -28.80 -6.82 39.18
N VAL A 486 -28.19 -7.22 38.06
CA VAL A 486 -27.31 -8.40 38.01
C VAL A 486 -26.07 -8.18 38.88
N ALA A 487 -25.44 -7.00 38.81
CA ALA A 487 -24.24 -6.70 39.59
C ALA A 487 -24.48 -6.76 41.11
N VAL A 488 -25.60 -6.22 41.58
CA VAL A 488 -26.00 -6.26 42.98
C VAL A 488 -26.41 -7.68 43.40
N LYS A 489 -27.18 -8.40 42.56
CA LYS A 489 -27.64 -9.76 42.86
C LYS A 489 -26.50 -10.77 42.94
N GLU A 490 -25.52 -10.66 42.04
CA GLU A 490 -24.38 -11.58 41.95
C GLU A 490 -23.16 -11.09 42.75
N ASN A 491 -23.28 -9.98 43.49
CA ASN A 491 -22.22 -9.35 44.30
C ASN A 491 -20.90 -9.18 43.52
N VAL A 492 -21.03 -8.58 42.33
CA VAL A 492 -19.92 -8.38 41.39
C VAL A 492 -18.92 -7.39 41.96
N LYS A 493 -17.63 -7.69 41.91
CA LYS A 493 -16.62 -6.71 42.35
C LYS A 493 -16.50 -5.58 41.32
N PRO A 494 -16.15 -4.34 41.70
CA PRO A 494 -15.96 -3.25 40.75
C PRO A 494 -15.02 -3.60 39.60
N GLU A 495 -13.99 -4.41 39.84
CA GLU A 495 -13.03 -4.86 38.82
C GLU A 495 -13.61 -5.89 37.83
N GLN A 496 -14.74 -6.51 38.18
CA GLN A 496 -15.46 -7.50 37.37
C GLN A 496 -16.68 -6.88 36.65
N MET A 497 -16.89 -5.56 36.82
CA MET A 497 -17.92 -4.84 36.09
C MET A 497 -17.51 -4.71 34.61
N ILE A 498 -18.48 -4.88 33.72
CA ILE A 498 -18.29 -4.66 32.29
C ILE A 498 -17.76 -3.25 32.01
N SER A 499 -16.80 -3.14 31.10
CA SER A 499 -16.22 -1.86 30.71
C SER A 499 -16.95 -1.21 29.54
N LYS A 500 -17.56 -2.02 28.66
CA LYS A 500 -18.21 -1.57 27.41
C LYS A 500 -19.55 -2.26 27.20
N VAL A 501 -20.54 -1.50 26.71
CA VAL A 501 -21.86 -1.97 26.30
C VAL A 501 -22.05 -1.64 24.81
N PHE A 502 -22.22 -2.66 23.97
CA PHE A 502 -22.44 -2.50 22.53
C PHE A 502 -23.89 -2.76 22.18
N VAL A 503 -24.59 -1.74 21.68
CA VAL A 503 -25.95 -1.81 21.16
C VAL A 503 -25.88 -1.90 19.64
N PHE A 504 -26.07 -3.10 19.09
CA PHE A 504 -26.17 -3.31 17.64
C PHE A 504 -27.64 -3.32 17.22
N LYS A 505 -28.04 -2.39 16.35
CA LYS A 505 -29.41 -2.31 15.83
C LYS A 505 -29.45 -2.22 14.31
N GLU A 506 -30.54 -2.75 13.75
CA GLU A 506 -30.85 -2.75 12.32
C GLU A 506 -32.22 -2.08 12.13
N LYS A 507 -32.34 -1.03 11.28
CA LYS A 507 -33.60 -0.33 11.04
C LYS A 507 -34.18 -0.64 9.66
N TYR A 508 -35.49 -0.88 9.61
CA TYR A 508 -36.29 -0.94 8.39
C TYR A 508 -37.29 0.22 8.40
N GLY A 509 -37.14 1.24 7.55
CA GLY A 509 -38.19 2.25 7.35
C GLY A 509 -37.74 3.65 6.93
N TYR A 510 -38.51 4.29 6.04
CA TYR A 510 -38.18 5.50 5.28
C TYR A 510 -38.51 6.85 5.95
N LYS A 511 -38.67 6.91 7.28
CA LYS A 511 -38.97 8.16 7.99
C LYS A 511 -38.18 8.27 9.28
N ASP A 512 -37.08 9.00 9.24
CA ASP A 512 -36.33 9.41 10.43
C ASP A 512 -36.49 10.91 10.68
N LEU A 513 -37.38 11.24 11.62
CA LEU A 513 -37.05 12.27 12.60
C LEU A 513 -36.21 11.57 13.70
N THR A 514 -35.17 12.24 14.23
CA THR A 514 -34.60 12.06 15.60
C THR A 514 -33.26 11.33 15.88
N TRP A 515 -32.30 11.18 14.96
CA TRP A 515 -30.92 10.85 15.42
C TRP A 515 -30.36 11.92 16.38
N SER A 516 -30.65 13.20 16.10
CA SER A 516 -30.34 14.32 17.00
C SER A 516 -31.14 14.30 18.31
N GLY A 517 -32.39 13.80 18.28
CA GLY A 517 -33.25 13.65 19.45
C GLY A 517 -32.77 12.52 20.37
N ILE A 518 -32.44 11.37 19.80
CA ILE A 518 -31.80 10.24 20.50
C ILE A 518 -30.48 10.71 21.11
N ARG A 519 -29.63 11.38 20.33
CA ARG A 519 -28.37 11.95 20.79
C ARG A 519 -28.58 12.87 22.00
N SER A 520 -29.43 13.90 21.86
CA SER A 520 -29.71 14.85 22.94
C SER A 520 -30.26 14.18 24.18
N SER A 521 -31.19 13.22 24.03
CA SER A 521 -31.86 12.60 25.18
C SER A 521 -30.96 11.60 25.91
N ILE A 522 -30.22 10.76 25.17
CA ILE A 522 -29.25 9.83 25.77
C ILE A 522 -28.19 10.60 26.55
N PHE A 523 -27.71 11.74 26.03
CA PHE A 523 -26.74 12.57 26.75
C PHE A 523 -27.32 13.21 28.01
N CYS A 524 -28.56 13.70 27.97
CA CYS A 524 -29.24 14.20 29.17
C CYS A 524 -29.38 13.09 30.23
N ASP A 525 -29.69 11.87 29.80
CA ASP A 525 -29.96 10.74 30.68
C ASP A 525 -28.69 10.04 31.20
N TYR A 526 -27.58 10.16 30.49
CA TYR A 526 -26.30 9.55 30.86
C TYR A 526 -25.81 10.01 32.24
N LYS A 527 -26.06 11.27 32.61
CA LYS A 527 -25.73 11.82 33.94
C LYS A 527 -26.51 11.13 35.06
N GLU A 528 -27.77 10.78 34.84
CA GLU A 528 -28.56 10.04 35.84
C GLU A 528 -28.09 8.60 35.94
N ILE A 529 -27.69 7.97 34.83
CA ILE A 529 -27.06 6.64 34.83
C ILE A 529 -25.77 6.67 35.66
N GLN A 530 -24.92 7.68 35.48
CA GLN A 530 -23.70 7.89 36.28
C GLN A 530 -24.00 7.94 37.78
N ARG A 531 -24.95 8.79 38.18
CA ARG A 531 -25.33 8.93 39.59
C ARG A 531 -25.80 7.61 40.21
N ARG A 532 -26.56 6.78 39.46
CA ARG A 532 -27.06 5.48 39.94
C ARG A 532 -25.95 4.44 40.08
N PHE A 533 -24.99 4.41 39.16
CA PHE A 533 -23.83 3.52 39.23
C PHE A 533 -22.91 3.90 40.39
N GLU A 534 -22.61 5.19 40.55
CA GLU A 534 -21.81 5.71 41.66
C GLU A 534 -22.43 5.39 43.03
N ALA A 535 -23.76 5.54 43.16
CA ALA A 535 -24.48 5.19 44.38
C ALA A 535 -24.39 3.70 44.76
N LYS A 536 -24.01 2.84 43.81
CA LYS A 536 -23.78 1.41 44.02
C LYS A 536 -22.30 1.02 44.05
N GLY A 537 -21.38 1.99 43.97
CA GLY A 537 -19.94 1.77 44.01
C GLY A 537 -19.33 1.27 42.69
N TYR A 538 -20.00 1.49 41.55
CA TYR A 538 -19.54 1.07 40.24
C TYR A 538 -19.31 2.24 39.29
N THR A 539 -18.45 2.03 38.30
CA THR A 539 -18.26 2.94 37.17
C THR A 539 -19.22 2.59 36.03
N VAL A 540 -19.74 3.59 35.33
CA VAL A 540 -20.62 3.35 34.17
C VAL A 540 -19.80 2.79 33.00
N PRO A 541 -20.23 1.68 32.39
CA PRO A 541 -19.64 1.17 31.16
C PRO A 541 -19.74 2.16 30.00
N HIS A 542 -18.74 2.20 29.13
CA HIS A 542 -18.80 2.97 27.88
C HIS A 542 -19.92 2.43 26.98
N LEU A 543 -20.86 3.28 26.57
CA LEU A 543 -21.98 2.89 25.71
C LEU A 543 -21.64 3.16 24.25
N MET A 544 -21.72 2.14 23.40
CA MET A 544 -21.68 2.32 21.96
C MET A 544 -23.00 1.88 21.33
N ILE A 545 -23.64 2.77 20.57
CA ILE A 545 -24.82 2.45 19.78
C ILE A 545 -24.43 2.46 18.31
N TRP A 546 -24.54 1.31 17.65
CA TRP A 546 -24.23 1.14 16.23
C TRP A 546 -25.49 0.77 15.45
N SER A 547 -25.97 1.69 14.61
CA SER A 547 -27.02 1.45 13.61
C SER A 547 -26.38 1.01 12.29
N THR A 548 -26.56 -0.26 11.89
CA THR A 548 -25.88 -0.82 10.70
C THR A 548 -26.64 -0.53 9.40
N ASN A 549 -27.97 -0.42 9.46
CA ASN A 549 -28.82 -0.23 8.28
C ASN A 549 -29.86 0.87 8.53
N ASP A 550 -29.73 2.01 7.86
CA ASP A 550 -30.67 3.14 7.99
C ASP A 550 -31.38 3.49 6.68
N GLY A 551 -31.35 2.60 5.68
CA GLY A 551 -31.77 2.97 4.32
C GLY A 551 -30.91 4.09 3.69
N ILE A 552 -29.86 4.53 4.39
CA ILE A 552 -28.73 5.24 3.84
C ILE A 552 -28.08 4.28 2.86
N SER A 553 -28.08 4.68 1.60
CA SER A 553 -27.35 3.93 0.58
C SER A 553 -25.91 3.73 1.05
N PRO A 554 -25.22 2.60 0.73
CA PRO A 554 -23.78 2.40 1.02
C PRO A 554 -22.84 3.51 0.47
N LEU A 555 -23.43 4.54 -0.14
CA LEU A 555 -22.90 5.78 -0.66
C LEU A 555 -22.52 6.83 0.40
N GLU A 556 -23.07 6.82 1.63
CA GLU A 556 -22.73 7.87 2.62
C GLU A 556 -21.71 7.38 3.64
N PRO A 557 -20.72 8.23 4.01
CA PRO A 557 -19.77 7.87 5.04
C PRO A 557 -20.47 7.64 6.38
N PRO A 558 -19.96 6.71 7.20
CA PRO A 558 -20.51 6.48 8.52
C PRO A 558 -20.49 7.76 9.35
N GLU A 559 -21.47 7.96 10.23
CA GLU A 559 -21.45 9.08 11.18
C GLU A 559 -20.95 8.55 12.53
N CYS A 560 -19.91 9.17 13.09
CA CYS A 560 -19.44 8.84 14.43
C CYS A 560 -19.39 10.08 15.32
N SER A 561 -20.13 10.03 16.42
CA SER A 561 -20.07 11.04 17.48
C SER A 561 -19.73 10.37 18.80
N ALA A 562 -18.78 10.95 19.52
CA ALA A 562 -18.32 10.45 20.81
C ALA A 562 -18.29 11.62 21.79
N GLU A 563 -19.06 11.50 22.87
CA GLU A 563 -19.09 12.46 23.98
C GLU A 563 -19.30 11.69 25.28
N GLN A 564 -18.56 12.04 26.34
CA GLN A 564 -18.81 11.61 27.72
C GLN A 564 -19.19 10.12 27.88
N GLY A 565 -18.34 9.18 27.45
CA GLY A 565 -18.59 7.74 27.65
C GLY A 565 -19.72 7.14 26.78
N VAL A 566 -20.19 7.87 25.77
CA VAL A 566 -21.13 7.37 24.75
C VAL A 566 -20.57 7.59 23.34
N THR A 567 -20.60 6.54 22.51
CA THR A 567 -20.30 6.58 21.09
C THR A 567 -21.53 6.22 20.28
N LEU A 568 -21.96 7.10 19.38
CA LEU A 568 -23.02 6.82 18.41
C LEU A 568 -22.39 6.64 17.03
N LEU A 569 -22.58 5.46 16.44
CA LEU A 569 -22.09 5.06 15.14
C LEU A 569 -23.25 4.74 14.19
N ARG A 570 -23.22 5.31 13.00
CA ARG A 570 -24.24 5.16 11.96
C ARG A 570 -23.61 4.63 10.67
N GLY A 571 -24.26 3.68 10.01
CA GLY A 571 -23.80 3.10 8.74
C GLY A 571 -22.93 1.85 8.91
N PHE A 572 -22.63 1.18 7.80
CA PHE A 572 -21.93 -0.09 7.79
C PHE A 572 -20.91 -0.20 6.65
N SER A 573 -19.73 -0.75 6.95
CA SER A 573 -18.72 -1.12 5.96
C SER A 573 -17.80 -2.21 6.50
N ASP A 574 -17.20 -2.99 5.60
CA ASP A 574 -16.23 -4.01 5.97
C ASP A 574 -15.02 -3.42 6.72
N ASN A 575 -14.61 -2.19 6.40
CA ASN A 575 -13.52 -1.49 7.10
C ASN A 575 -13.91 -1.07 8.53
N LEU A 576 -15.18 -0.70 8.76
CA LEU A 576 -15.68 -0.40 10.11
C LEU A 576 -15.69 -1.65 10.99
N VAL A 577 -16.17 -2.77 10.45
CA VAL A 577 -16.16 -4.05 11.16
C VAL A 577 -14.72 -4.46 11.50
N LYS A 578 -13.79 -4.30 10.56
CA LYS A 578 -12.37 -4.59 10.81
C LYS A 578 -11.79 -3.72 11.92
N SER A 579 -11.96 -2.39 11.85
CA SER A 579 -11.47 -1.47 12.88
C SER A 579 -12.08 -1.79 14.26
N PHE A 580 -13.38 -2.07 14.32
CA PHE A 580 -14.06 -2.47 15.54
C PHE A 580 -13.43 -3.73 16.17
N LEU A 581 -13.17 -4.76 15.37
CA LEU A 581 -12.57 -6.02 15.86
C LEU A 581 -11.09 -5.84 16.23
N ASP A 582 -10.35 -5.01 15.50
CA ASP A 582 -8.92 -4.77 15.72
C ASP A 582 -8.64 -3.92 16.96
N ASN A 583 -9.51 -2.98 17.29
CA ASN A 583 -9.30 -1.96 18.32
C ASN A 583 -10.16 -2.17 19.57
N ASP A 584 -10.44 -3.42 19.96
CA ASP A 584 -11.17 -3.72 21.20
C ASP A 584 -12.56 -3.04 21.26
N GLY A 585 -13.23 -2.96 20.12
CA GLY A 585 -14.53 -2.31 19.99
C GLY A 585 -14.48 -0.78 19.96
N GLU A 586 -13.30 -0.18 19.83
CA GLU A 586 -13.14 1.24 19.54
C GLU A 586 -13.08 1.50 18.03
N ILE A 587 -13.51 2.69 17.63
CA ILE A 587 -13.62 3.07 16.22
C ILE A 587 -12.54 4.12 15.95
N GLY A 588 -11.43 3.67 15.36
CA GLY A 588 -10.31 4.53 14.99
C GLY A 588 -10.68 5.39 13.77
N LEU A 589 -11.21 6.60 13.98
CA LEU A 589 -11.74 7.43 12.89
C LEU A 589 -10.69 7.72 11.80
N GLU A 590 -9.47 8.04 12.22
CA GLU A 590 -8.34 8.27 11.32
C GLU A 590 -7.98 6.99 10.56
N GLU A 591 -7.94 5.86 11.26
CA GLU A 591 -7.64 4.57 10.65
C GLU A 591 -8.71 4.14 9.64
N ILE A 592 -9.98 4.46 9.88
CA ILE A 592 -11.09 4.16 8.97
C ILE A 592 -11.02 5.05 7.73
N MET A 593 -10.77 6.34 7.92
CA MET A 593 -10.53 7.26 6.82
C MET A 593 -9.35 6.79 5.96
N GLU A 594 -8.21 6.47 6.60
CA GLU A 594 -7.02 5.94 5.93
C GLU A 594 -7.31 4.60 5.25
N ALA A 595 -8.08 3.70 5.87
CA ALA A 595 -8.49 2.43 5.25
C ALA A 595 -9.30 2.66 3.97
N ALA A 596 -10.20 3.65 3.98
CA ALA A 596 -11.01 3.97 2.81
C ALA A 596 -10.16 4.51 1.66
N ILE A 597 -9.18 5.37 1.94
CA ILE A 597 -8.37 6.03 0.90
C ILE A 597 -7.07 5.28 0.53
N SER A 598 -6.67 4.27 1.31
CA SER A 598 -5.51 3.43 1.04
C SER A 598 -5.86 2.34 0.01
N GLY A 599 -4.98 2.09 -0.96
CA GLY A 599 -5.18 1.00 -1.90
C GLY A 599 -5.14 -0.36 -1.19
N GLN A 600 -6.00 -1.28 -1.61
CA GLN A 600 -6.15 -2.62 -1.02
C GLN A 600 -4.83 -3.42 -0.88
N LYS A 601 -3.79 -3.03 -1.64
CA LYS A 601 -2.48 -3.68 -1.71
C LYS A 601 -1.47 -3.25 -0.64
N THR A 602 -1.68 -2.17 0.12
CA THR A 602 -0.63 -1.62 1.02
C THR A 602 -0.89 -1.78 2.51
N ARG A 603 -2.09 -2.22 2.95
CA ARG A 603 -2.42 -2.33 4.37
C ARG A 603 -2.41 -3.78 4.88
N LEU A 604 -1.89 -4.00 6.08
CA LEU A 604 -2.11 -5.22 6.86
C LEU A 604 -3.51 -5.09 7.48
N THR A 605 -4.37 -6.09 7.25
CA THR A 605 -5.76 -6.09 7.74
C THR A 605 -6.05 -7.42 8.42
N LEU A 606 -7.16 -7.56 9.16
CA LEU A 606 -7.68 -8.85 9.65
C LEU A 606 -7.79 -9.95 8.59
N THR A 607 -7.78 -9.60 7.30
CA THR A 607 -7.84 -10.51 6.14
C THR A 607 -6.49 -10.63 5.40
N ARG A 608 -5.44 -9.92 5.85
CA ARG A 608 -4.08 -9.95 5.27
C ARG A 608 -3.06 -9.63 6.36
N TRP A 609 -2.65 -10.69 7.07
CA TRP A 609 -1.82 -10.62 8.29
C TRP A 609 -0.32 -10.46 8.03
N SER A 610 0.13 -10.72 6.80
CA SER A 610 1.51 -10.51 6.36
C SER A 610 1.53 -9.62 5.13
N ALA A 611 2.54 -8.76 5.03
CA ALA A 611 2.70 -7.92 3.86
C ALA A 611 3.11 -8.82 2.69
N ASP A 612 2.55 -8.58 1.50
CA ASP A 612 2.92 -9.30 0.28
C ASP A 612 4.28 -8.80 -0.21
N TRP A 613 5.31 -9.18 0.52
CA TRP A 613 6.69 -8.86 0.21
C TRP A 613 7.08 -9.45 -1.13
N LYS A 614 6.55 -10.62 -1.51
CA LYS A 614 6.88 -11.29 -2.77
C LYS A 614 6.49 -10.44 -3.98
N SER A 615 5.26 -9.94 -4.03
CA SER A 615 4.85 -9.04 -5.11
C SER A 615 5.55 -7.68 -5.02
N ALA A 616 5.76 -7.15 -3.81
CA ALA A 616 6.41 -5.86 -3.61
C ALA A 616 7.87 -5.88 -4.11
N THR A 617 8.63 -6.91 -3.75
CA THR A 617 10.02 -7.10 -4.17
C THR A 617 10.13 -7.16 -5.69
N LEU A 618 9.28 -7.95 -6.35
CA LEU A 618 9.26 -8.04 -7.81
C LEU A 618 9.00 -6.68 -8.47
N LEU A 619 8.10 -5.87 -7.90
CA LEU A 619 7.83 -4.52 -8.40
C LEU A 619 9.01 -3.58 -8.17
N TYR A 620 9.71 -3.69 -7.03
CA TYR A 620 10.92 -2.90 -6.77
C TYR A 620 12.06 -3.26 -7.71
N GLU A 621 12.24 -4.55 -8.04
CA GLU A 621 13.22 -4.99 -9.05
C GLU A 621 12.89 -4.43 -10.44
N GLN A 622 11.62 -4.48 -10.85
CA GLN A 622 11.17 -3.91 -12.11
C GLN A 622 11.39 -2.38 -12.14
N ALA A 623 11.11 -1.71 -11.03
CA ALA A 623 11.36 -0.27 -10.88
C ALA A 623 12.85 0.05 -10.96
N ALA A 624 13.71 -0.70 -10.28
CA ALA A 624 15.16 -0.53 -10.33
C ALA A 624 15.70 -0.66 -11.76
N ASN A 625 15.22 -1.67 -12.50
CA ASN A 625 15.57 -1.86 -13.91
C ASN A 625 15.09 -0.68 -14.78
N GLY A 626 13.87 -0.20 -14.56
CA GLY A 626 13.34 0.98 -15.25
C GLY A 626 14.17 2.24 -14.99
N PHE A 627 14.54 2.50 -13.74
CA PHE A 627 15.37 3.64 -13.36
C PHE A 627 16.79 3.53 -13.91
N ARG A 628 17.36 2.32 -13.95
CA ARG A 628 18.67 2.07 -14.57
C ARG A 628 18.66 2.38 -16.06
N ILE A 629 17.61 2.00 -16.79
CA ILE A 629 17.44 2.34 -18.21
C ILE A 629 17.32 3.87 -18.38
N ALA A 630 16.62 4.53 -17.46
CA ALA A 630 16.47 5.99 -17.44
C ALA A 630 17.72 6.74 -16.94
N LYS A 631 18.79 6.04 -16.55
CA LYS A 631 20.02 6.59 -15.94
C LYS A 631 19.79 7.37 -14.64
N ASP A 632 18.68 7.11 -13.94
CA ASP A 632 18.42 7.65 -12.60
C ASP A 632 18.96 6.65 -11.56
N TYR A 633 20.29 6.67 -11.37
CA TYR A 633 20.98 5.67 -10.54
C TYR A 633 20.63 5.79 -9.05
N GLU A 634 20.30 6.98 -8.55
CA GLU A 634 19.90 7.18 -7.15
C GLU A 634 18.60 6.44 -6.84
N LYS A 635 17.57 6.62 -7.69
CA LYS A 635 16.29 5.90 -7.50
C LYS A 635 16.41 4.41 -7.78
N ALA A 636 17.28 4.01 -8.70
CA ALA A 636 17.55 2.59 -8.96
C ALA A 636 18.18 1.91 -7.73
N LYS A 637 19.13 2.58 -7.07
CA LYS A 637 19.75 2.13 -5.82
C LYS A 637 18.73 2.00 -4.69
N GLU A 638 17.95 3.05 -4.42
CA GLU A 638 16.89 3.02 -3.38
C GLU A 638 15.85 1.91 -3.63
N ALA A 639 15.53 1.63 -4.90
CA ALA A 639 14.62 0.54 -5.26
C ALA A 639 15.23 -0.84 -4.97
N LEU A 640 16.53 -1.04 -5.23
CA LEU A 640 17.23 -2.28 -4.89
C LEU A 640 17.37 -2.51 -3.39
N GLU A 641 17.57 -1.44 -2.60
CA GLU A 641 17.56 -1.53 -1.14
C GLU A 641 16.20 -2.01 -0.61
N LYS A 642 15.11 -1.46 -1.16
CA LYS A 642 13.75 -1.89 -0.82
C LYS A 642 13.46 -3.32 -1.28
N ALA A 643 13.98 -3.73 -2.43
CA ALA A 643 13.88 -5.11 -2.91
C ALA A 643 14.63 -6.09 -2.00
N SER A 644 15.86 -5.76 -1.60
CA SER A 644 16.66 -6.57 -0.67
C SER A 644 15.96 -6.74 0.68
N LYS A 645 15.49 -5.64 1.29
CA LYS A 645 14.71 -5.70 2.52
C LYS A 645 13.44 -6.54 2.37
N GLY A 646 12.80 -6.47 1.21
CA GLY A 646 11.67 -7.34 0.86
C GLY A 646 12.06 -8.82 0.82
N GLN A 647 13.21 -9.18 0.23
CA GLN A 647 13.72 -10.56 0.23
C GLN A 647 14.09 -11.08 1.62
N GLU A 648 14.69 -10.25 2.49
CA GLU A 648 14.96 -10.61 3.89
C GLU A 648 13.65 -10.96 4.62
N LEU A 649 12.59 -10.17 4.40
CA LEU A 649 11.28 -10.41 5.01
C LEU A 649 10.54 -11.62 4.43
N ILE A 650 10.93 -12.09 3.23
CA ILE A 650 10.48 -13.37 2.63
C ILE A 650 11.32 -14.55 3.14
N SER A 651 12.35 -14.29 3.96
CA SER A 651 13.34 -15.29 4.38
C SER A 651 14.17 -15.85 3.22
N SER A 652 14.50 -15.02 2.21
CA SER A 652 15.49 -15.32 1.17
C SER A 652 16.74 -14.45 1.30
N PRO A 653 17.64 -14.74 2.26
CA PRO A 653 18.86 -13.94 2.48
C PRO A 653 19.83 -13.97 1.29
N TRP A 654 19.83 -15.04 0.49
CA TRP A 654 20.69 -15.16 -0.69
C TRP A 654 20.34 -14.12 -1.77
N ASP A 655 19.06 -13.97 -2.08
CA ASP A 655 18.58 -12.99 -3.07
C ASP A 655 18.71 -11.57 -2.51
N ALA A 656 18.47 -11.39 -1.21
CA ALA A 656 18.70 -10.12 -0.52
C ALA A 656 20.16 -9.64 -0.69
N ALA A 657 21.13 -10.54 -0.50
CA ALA A 657 22.55 -10.25 -0.68
C ALA A 657 22.87 -9.85 -2.12
N LYS A 658 22.27 -10.52 -3.11
CA LYS A 658 22.45 -10.19 -4.54
C LYS A 658 21.93 -8.79 -4.88
N HIS A 659 20.80 -8.38 -4.29
CA HIS A 659 20.32 -7.01 -4.45
C HIS A 659 21.22 -5.98 -3.77
N MET A 660 21.83 -6.31 -2.62
CA MET A 660 22.83 -5.45 -1.96
C MET A 660 24.09 -5.29 -2.82
N GLU A 661 24.64 -6.36 -3.40
CA GLU A 661 25.76 -6.26 -4.34
C GLU A 661 25.41 -5.37 -5.54
N SER A 662 24.18 -5.47 -6.04
CA SER A 662 23.69 -4.64 -7.16
C SER A 662 23.51 -3.17 -6.77
N ALA A 663 23.04 -2.90 -5.54
CA ALA A 663 22.93 -1.54 -5.00
C ALA A 663 24.31 -0.92 -4.80
N ALA A 664 25.30 -1.68 -4.31
CA ALA A 664 26.69 -1.26 -4.17
C ALA A 664 27.31 -0.85 -5.50
N ALA A 665 27.06 -1.61 -6.56
CA ALA A 665 27.53 -1.26 -7.91
C ALA A 665 26.95 0.10 -8.37
N LEU A 666 25.69 0.39 -8.07
CA LEU A 666 25.09 1.69 -8.39
C LEU A 666 25.60 2.83 -7.51
N ALA A 667 25.85 2.57 -6.22
CA ALA A 667 26.45 3.53 -5.31
C ALA A 667 27.86 3.95 -5.74
N LYS A 668 28.62 3.00 -6.31
CA LYS A 668 29.93 3.25 -6.92
C LYS A 668 29.82 4.22 -8.11
N GLU A 669 28.86 4.00 -9.01
CA GLU A 669 28.62 4.91 -10.15
C GLU A 669 28.21 6.33 -9.71
N LEU A 670 27.59 6.45 -8.54
CA LEU A 670 27.23 7.74 -7.92
C LEU A 670 28.38 8.40 -7.15
N GLY A 671 29.52 7.72 -6.97
CA GLY A 671 30.65 8.19 -6.17
C GLY A 671 30.39 8.23 -4.66
N LYS A 672 29.42 7.45 -4.17
CA LYS A 672 29.06 7.37 -2.74
C LYS A 672 29.82 6.25 -2.04
N TRP A 673 31.11 6.48 -1.81
CA TRP A 673 32.05 5.44 -1.34
C TRP A 673 31.70 4.82 0.02
N ASN A 674 31.19 5.61 0.98
CA ASN A 674 30.74 5.09 2.28
C ASN A 674 29.62 4.06 2.12
N GLU A 675 28.61 4.37 1.30
CA GLU A 675 27.48 3.47 1.06
C GLU A 675 27.94 2.18 0.34
N VAL A 676 28.97 2.25 -0.52
CA VAL A 676 29.55 1.06 -1.17
C VAL A 676 30.09 0.07 -0.12
N ALA A 677 30.85 0.57 0.86
CA ALA A 677 31.38 -0.26 1.94
C ALA A 677 30.24 -0.91 2.74
N ASP A 678 29.27 -0.11 3.15
CA ASP A 678 28.12 -0.56 3.95
C ASP A 678 27.30 -1.64 3.23
N PHE A 679 27.04 -1.47 1.92
CA PHE A 679 26.28 -2.47 1.15
C PHE A 679 27.03 -3.79 0.97
N TYR A 680 28.35 -3.75 0.76
CA TYR A 680 29.14 -4.99 0.65
C TYR A 680 29.31 -5.71 1.98
N LYS A 681 29.45 -4.97 3.10
CA LYS A 681 29.41 -5.57 4.45
C LYS A 681 28.07 -6.24 4.71
N ARG A 682 26.96 -5.55 4.42
CA ARG A 682 25.62 -6.13 4.55
C ARG A 682 25.41 -7.37 3.67
N ALA A 683 25.91 -7.35 2.43
CA ALA A 683 25.85 -8.51 1.55
C ALA A 683 26.65 -9.70 2.12
N SER A 684 27.81 -9.44 2.73
CA SER A 684 28.63 -10.47 3.37
C SER A 684 27.92 -11.11 4.56
N GLU A 685 27.32 -10.31 5.44
CA GLU A 685 26.51 -10.81 6.57
C GLU A 685 25.38 -11.72 6.09
N LEU A 686 24.63 -11.30 5.06
CA LEU A 686 23.54 -12.09 4.50
C LEU A 686 24.04 -13.41 3.88
N TYR A 687 25.21 -13.43 3.23
CA TYR A 687 25.82 -14.67 2.74
C TYR A 687 26.30 -15.59 3.87
N ALA A 688 26.82 -15.02 4.96
CA ALA A 688 27.19 -15.76 6.16
C ALA A 688 25.96 -16.40 6.82
N GLU A 689 24.83 -15.67 6.91
CA GLU A 689 23.53 -16.20 7.38
C GLU A 689 23.04 -17.38 6.52
N CYS A 690 23.37 -17.42 5.23
CA CYS A 690 23.08 -18.57 4.36
C CYS A 690 23.96 -19.79 4.62
N GLY A 691 24.93 -19.72 5.54
CA GLY A 691 25.95 -20.74 5.75
C GLY A 691 26.92 -20.86 4.57
N ARG A 692 27.15 -19.75 3.84
CA ARG A 692 28.00 -19.70 2.65
C ARG A 692 29.15 -18.69 2.85
N PRO A 693 30.21 -19.08 3.58
CA PRO A 693 31.34 -18.19 3.91
C PRO A 693 32.14 -17.75 2.68
N GLN A 694 32.25 -18.60 1.65
CA GLN A 694 32.98 -18.23 0.42
C GLN A 694 32.34 -17.03 -0.31
N PRO A 695 31.04 -17.05 -0.68
CA PRO A 695 30.36 -15.86 -1.20
C PRO A 695 30.42 -14.63 -0.28
N ALA A 696 30.43 -14.83 1.04
CA ALA A 696 30.54 -13.73 2.01
C ALA A 696 31.90 -13.03 1.90
N SER A 697 33.00 -13.81 1.84
CA SER A 697 34.34 -13.30 1.59
C SER A 697 34.46 -12.65 0.21
N ASP A 698 33.91 -13.28 -0.83
CA ASP A 698 33.96 -12.74 -2.20
C ASP A 698 33.24 -11.38 -2.32
N ALA A 699 32.14 -11.18 -1.58
CA ALA A 699 31.42 -9.90 -1.54
C ALA A 699 32.29 -8.79 -0.92
N LEU A 700 32.95 -9.06 0.21
CA LEU A 700 33.87 -8.10 0.85
C LEU A 700 35.06 -7.79 -0.06
N ALA A 701 35.64 -8.80 -0.71
CA ALA A 701 36.75 -8.61 -1.64
C ALA A 701 36.36 -7.73 -2.84
N LYS A 702 35.14 -7.87 -3.37
CA LYS A 702 34.62 -6.97 -4.42
C LYS A 702 34.47 -5.53 -3.91
N GLY A 703 33.99 -5.35 -2.69
CA GLY A 703 33.89 -4.05 -2.05
C GLY A 703 35.26 -3.40 -1.84
N ALA A 704 36.22 -4.17 -1.33
CA ALA A 704 37.60 -3.70 -1.14
C ALA A 704 38.23 -3.24 -2.46
N ARG A 705 38.14 -4.04 -3.53
CA ARG A 705 38.60 -3.66 -4.88
C ARG A 705 37.95 -2.38 -5.41
N ALA A 706 36.68 -2.16 -5.08
CA ALA A 706 35.97 -0.95 -5.49
C ALA A 706 36.45 0.30 -4.73
N LEU A 707 37.07 0.13 -3.57
CA LEU A 707 37.48 1.19 -2.65
C LEU A 707 38.98 1.45 -2.61
N GLU A 708 39.83 0.60 -3.18
CA GLU A 708 41.30 0.72 -3.09
C GLU A 708 41.85 2.12 -3.39
N ASP A 709 41.32 2.78 -4.42
CA ASP A 709 41.81 4.09 -4.85
C ASP A 709 41.16 5.26 -4.09
N SER A 710 39.94 5.08 -3.57
CA SER A 710 39.15 6.16 -2.97
C SER A 710 39.21 6.17 -1.45
N MET A 711 39.19 4.99 -0.81
CA MET A 711 39.21 4.78 0.64
C MET A 711 40.08 3.56 0.98
N PRO A 712 41.42 3.69 0.91
CA PRO A 712 42.34 2.57 1.07
C PRO A 712 42.26 1.90 2.46
N ASP A 713 42.04 2.70 3.51
CA ASP A 713 41.94 2.19 4.89
C ASP A 713 40.70 1.30 5.09
N GLU A 714 39.57 1.69 4.50
CA GLU A 714 38.35 0.89 4.52
C GLU A 714 38.50 -0.37 3.66
N ALA A 715 39.16 -0.26 2.49
CA ALA A 715 39.46 -1.41 1.63
C ALA A 715 40.34 -2.45 2.34
N ILE A 716 41.34 -1.99 3.10
CA ILE A 716 42.21 -2.84 3.92
C ILE A 716 41.39 -3.60 4.98
N GLN A 717 40.47 -2.91 5.66
CA GLN A 717 39.60 -3.55 6.66
C GLN A 717 38.74 -4.63 6.02
N LEU A 718 38.10 -4.33 4.88
CA LEU A 718 37.27 -5.28 4.15
C LEU A 718 38.05 -6.53 3.68
N TYR A 719 39.29 -6.36 3.21
CA TYR A 719 40.14 -7.51 2.86
C TYR A 719 40.52 -8.34 4.09
N THR A 720 40.82 -7.68 5.21
CA THR A 720 41.18 -8.35 6.47
C THR A 720 40.01 -9.19 6.99
N ASP A 721 38.80 -8.64 6.94
CA ASP A 721 37.55 -9.32 7.29
C ASP A 721 37.28 -10.50 6.33
N ALA A 722 37.50 -10.31 5.03
CA ALA A 722 37.37 -11.38 4.04
C ALA A 722 38.33 -12.54 4.30
N CYS A 723 39.60 -12.27 4.61
CA CYS A 723 40.57 -13.28 5.00
C CYS A 723 40.12 -14.03 6.26
N ALA A 724 39.63 -13.32 7.28
CA ALA A 724 39.17 -13.93 8.52
C ALA A 724 38.02 -14.92 8.30
N ILE A 725 37.03 -14.57 7.46
CA ILE A 725 35.91 -15.47 7.13
C ILE A 725 36.40 -16.78 6.51
N LEU A 726 37.39 -16.73 5.62
CA LEU A 726 37.94 -17.93 4.97
C LEU A 726 38.82 -18.76 5.91
N GLU A 727 39.53 -18.11 6.83
CA GLU A 727 40.35 -18.78 7.84
C GLU A 727 39.49 -19.52 8.86
N GLU A 728 38.37 -18.94 9.28
CA GLU A 728 37.42 -19.60 10.18
C GLU A 728 36.74 -20.81 9.53
N ASP A 729 36.51 -20.79 8.21
CA ASP A 729 35.95 -21.91 7.44
C ASP A 729 37.00 -22.99 7.07
N GLY A 730 38.28 -22.81 7.44
CA GLY A 730 39.38 -23.72 7.10
C GLY A 730 39.69 -23.77 5.60
N LYS A 731 39.43 -22.67 4.89
CA LYS A 731 39.71 -22.48 3.46
C LYS A 731 40.83 -21.47 3.24
N GLU A 732 41.89 -21.55 4.03
CA GLU A 732 43.00 -20.58 4.03
C GLU A 732 43.65 -20.42 2.65
N GLN A 733 43.66 -21.46 1.82
CA GLN A 733 44.22 -21.40 0.47
C GLN A 733 43.50 -20.36 -0.41
N MET A 734 42.20 -20.16 -0.19
CA MET A 734 41.39 -19.19 -0.95
C MET A 734 41.66 -17.74 -0.51
N ALA A 735 42.24 -17.53 0.69
CA ALA A 735 42.61 -16.22 1.19
C ALA A 735 43.94 -15.69 0.60
N PHE A 736 44.72 -16.53 -0.11
CA PHE A 736 46.06 -16.15 -0.59
C PHE A 736 46.04 -14.96 -1.54
N ASP A 737 45.07 -14.93 -2.47
CA ASP A 737 44.94 -13.81 -3.40
C ASP A 737 44.48 -12.54 -2.67
N LEU A 738 43.63 -12.67 -1.65
CA LEU A 738 43.20 -11.54 -0.81
C LEU A 738 44.36 -10.96 -0.01
N TYR A 739 45.26 -11.79 0.51
CA TYR A 739 46.49 -11.34 1.16
C TYR A 739 47.39 -10.53 0.22
N ARG A 740 47.54 -10.97 -1.03
CA ARG A 740 48.33 -10.25 -2.04
C ARG A 740 47.69 -8.92 -2.39
N ASP A 741 46.38 -8.91 -2.63
CA ASP A 741 45.62 -7.70 -2.93
C ASP A 741 45.72 -6.68 -1.77
N ALA A 742 45.48 -7.12 -0.53
CA ALA A 742 45.59 -6.28 0.67
C ALA A 742 47.02 -5.74 0.88
N THR A 743 48.05 -6.58 0.73
CA THR A 743 49.46 -6.18 0.84
C THR A 743 49.79 -5.09 -0.19
N SER A 744 49.26 -5.20 -1.42
CA SER A 744 49.40 -4.18 -2.46
C SER A 744 48.81 -2.84 -2.01
N VAL A 745 47.64 -2.83 -1.36
CA VAL A 745 46.99 -1.60 -0.84
C VAL A 745 47.79 -1.00 0.31
N TYR A 746 48.28 -1.80 1.26
CA TYR A 746 49.13 -1.32 2.36
C TYR A 746 50.41 -0.64 1.84
N ILE A 747 51.08 -1.25 0.85
CA ILE A 747 52.30 -0.68 0.26
C ILE A 747 52.00 0.61 -0.51
N LYS A 748 50.90 0.66 -1.27
CA LYS A 748 50.47 1.90 -1.96
C LYS A 748 50.15 3.04 -0.97
N SER A 749 49.67 2.68 0.23
CA SER A 749 49.33 3.61 1.30
C SER A 749 50.51 3.94 2.22
N GLU A 750 51.72 3.48 1.87
CA GLU A 750 52.97 3.68 2.63
C GLU A 750 52.94 3.13 4.08
N LYS A 751 52.02 2.21 4.37
CA LYS A 751 51.87 1.52 5.67
C LYS A 751 52.68 0.22 5.68
N TYR A 752 54.00 0.37 5.65
CA TYR A 752 54.92 -0.76 5.43
C TYR A 752 55.00 -1.74 6.62
N THR A 753 54.93 -1.27 7.87
CA THR A 753 54.97 -2.14 9.06
C THR A 753 53.79 -3.11 9.07
N ASP A 754 52.59 -2.60 8.77
CA ASP A 754 51.36 -3.38 8.72
C ASP A 754 51.37 -4.34 7.51
N ALA A 755 51.96 -3.91 6.37
CA ALA A 755 52.18 -4.79 5.21
C ALA A 755 53.08 -5.98 5.56
N ALA A 756 54.15 -5.76 6.32
CA ALA A 756 55.06 -6.82 6.76
C ALA A 756 54.35 -7.79 7.73
N ALA A 757 53.59 -7.26 8.68
CA ALA A 757 52.78 -8.08 9.59
C ALA A 757 51.73 -8.93 8.83
N LEU A 758 51.09 -8.35 7.81
CA LEU A 758 50.14 -9.07 6.96
C LEU A 758 50.81 -10.18 6.13
N MET A 759 52.01 -9.93 5.61
CA MET A 759 52.82 -10.94 4.92
C MET A 759 53.21 -12.10 5.86
N LEU A 760 53.53 -11.83 7.12
CA LEU A 760 53.79 -12.87 8.11
C LEU A 760 52.52 -13.70 8.39
N ARG A 761 51.36 -13.06 8.55
CA ARG A 761 50.07 -13.75 8.69
C ARG A 761 49.77 -14.63 7.46
N PHE A 762 50.03 -14.13 6.25
CA PHE A 762 49.92 -14.93 5.02
C PHE A 762 50.84 -16.16 5.05
N GLY A 763 52.07 -16.02 5.53
CA GLY A 763 52.98 -17.15 5.70
C GLY A 763 52.47 -18.23 6.66
N VAL A 764 51.86 -17.82 7.78
CA VAL A 764 51.21 -18.74 8.74
C VAL A 764 50.01 -19.44 8.11
N SER A 765 49.16 -18.72 7.37
CA SER A 765 48.01 -19.31 6.67
C SER A 765 48.45 -20.25 5.54
N ALA A 766 49.57 -19.97 4.88
CA ALA A 766 50.16 -20.86 3.88
C ALA A 766 50.74 -22.15 4.48
N ASP A 767 51.28 -22.09 5.70
CA ASP A 767 51.77 -23.25 6.45
C ASP A 767 50.64 -24.26 6.70
N LYS A 768 49.47 -23.78 7.16
CA LYS A 768 48.28 -24.62 7.39
C LYS A 768 47.84 -25.39 6.14
N CYS A 769 48.05 -24.81 4.95
CA CYS A 769 47.74 -25.46 3.67
C CYS A 769 48.88 -26.33 3.12
N ASN A 770 50.00 -26.49 3.83
CA ASN A 770 51.24 -27.10 3.33
C ASN A 770 51.77 -26.42 2.04
N ALA A 771 51.47 -25.13 1.83
CA ALA A 771 51.88 -24.37 0.66
C ALA A 771 53.25 -23.72 0.87
N THR A 772 54.29 -24.56 1.00
CA THR A 772 55.66 -24.16 1.37
C THR A 772 56.26 -23.08 0.48
N HIS A 773 55.99 -23.12 -0.83
CA HIS A 773 56.51 -22.11 -1.76
C HIS A 773 55.88 -20.72 -1.52
N SER A 774 54.57 -20.67 -1.23
CA SER A 774 53.88 -19.42 -0.91
C SER A 774 54.31 -18.87 0.45
N GLN A 775 54.44 -19.75 1.44
CA GLN A 775 54.97 -19.42 2.76
C GLN A 775 56.36 -18.78 2.68
N CYS A 776 57.31 -19.42 1.98
CA CYS A 776 58.67 -18.91 1.89
C CYS A 776 58.75 -17.56 1.16
N LYS A 777 57.90 -17.35 0.15
CA LYS A 777 57.80 -16.06 -0.54
C LYS A 777 57.22 -14.96 0.34
N ALA A 778 56.22 -15.28 1.16
CA ALA A 778 55.61 -14.33 2.08
C ALA A 778 56.61 -13.86 3.15
N TYR A 779 57.35 -14.78 3.77
CA TYR A 779 58.41 -14.45 4.74
C TYR A 779 59.53 -13.62 4.13
N LEU A 780 60.01 -13.99 2.93
CA LEU A 780 60.99 -13.17 2.22
C LEU A 780 60.44 -11.77 1.88
N GLY A 781 59.15 -11.68 1.53
CA GLY A 781 58.47 -10.41 1.30
C GLY A 781 58.47 -9.51 2.54
N ALA A 782 58.15 -10.06 3.72
CA ALA A 782 58.18 -9.32 4.98
C ALA A 782 59.59 -8.76 5.30
N ILE A 783 60.64 -9.56 5.13
CA ILE A 783 62.03 -9.13 5.35
C ILE A 783 62.41 -7.99 4.39
N ILE A 784 62.05 -8.10 3.11
CA ILE A 784 62.31 -7.06 2.11
C ILE A 784 61.58 -5.75 2.48
N ILE A 785 60.36 -5.82 3.03
CA ILE A 785 59.62 -4.64 3.47
C ILE A 785 60.32 -3.94 4.65
N TYR A 786 60.80 -4.68 5.65
CA TYR A 786 61.55 -4.10 6.77
C TYR A 786 62.88 -3.47 6.33
N LEU A 787 63.59 -4.10 5.40
CA LEU A 787 64.80 -3.53 4.80
C LEU A 787 64.51 -2.24 4.02
N TYR A 788 63.38 -2.17 3.32
CA TYR A 788 62.96 -0.95 2.63
C TYR A 788 62.67 0.22 3.60
N LEU A 789 62.13 -0.10 4.78
CA LEU A 789 61.90 0.84 5.90
C LEU A 789 63.19 1.30 6.61
N HIS A 790 64.35 0.77 6.24
CA HIS A 790 65.63 0.98 6.92
C HIS A 790 65.68 0.43 8.35
N ASP A 791 64.76 -0.45 8.72
CA ASP A 791 64.76 -1.10 10.04
C ASP A 791 65.44 -2.47 9.95
N ILE A 792 66.78 -2.45 9.92
CA ILE A 792 67.60 -3.65 9.80
C ILE A 792 67.44 -4.55 11.02
N LYS A 793 67.29 -3.97 12.22
CA LYS A 793 67.10 -4.73 13.46
C LYS A 793 65.82 -5.56 13.38
N GLN A 794 64.72 -4.97 12.93
CA GLN A 794 63.48 -5.73 12.72
C GLN A 794 63.57 -6.71 11.54
N ALA A 795 64.30 -6.38 10.48
CA ALA A 795 64.52 -7.31 9.38
C ALA A 795 65.32 -8.56 9.82
N GLU A 796 66.36 -8.39 10.64
CA GLU A 796 67.15 -9.47 11.24
C GLU A 796 66.33 -10.29 12.22
N GLN A 797 65.56 -9.64 13.09
CA GLN A 797 64.65 -10.33 14.01
C GLN A 797 63.63 -11.18 13.24
N CYS A 798 62.96 -10.57 12.25
CA CYS A 798 62.02 -11.26 11.38
C CYS A 798 62.67 -12.45 10.65
N TYR A 799 63.92 -12.29 10.17
CA TYR A 799 64.68 -13.38 9.56
C TYR A 799 64.98 -14.52 10.55
N ASN A 800 65.42 -14.20 11.76
CA ASN A 800 65.74 -15.18 12.80
C ASN A 800 64.50 -15.98 13.22
N ASP A 801 63.35 -15.30 13.34
CA ASP A 801 62.07 -15.93 13.66
C ASP A 801 61.57 -16.83 12.51
N CYS A 802 61.60 -16.33 11.27
CA CYS A 802 61.23 -17.13 10.09
C CYS A 802 62.16 -18.33 9.90
N SER A 803 63.42 -18.21 10.30
CA SER A 803 64.43 -19.27 10.26
C SER A 803 64.21 -20.36 11.31
N GLN A 804 63.26 -20.20 12.24
CA GLN A 804 62.84 -21.35 13.07
C GLN A 804 61.90 -22.29 12.31
N VAL A 805 61.36 -21.87 11.15
CA VAL A 805 60.46 -22.69 10.33
C VAL A 805 61.28 -23.55 9.37
N ASP A 806 61.20 -24.88 9.53
CA ASP A 806 61.94 -25.87 8.73
C ASP A 806 61.80 -25.68 7.21
N ALA A 807 60.59 -25.35 6.75
CA ALA A 807 60.29 -25.12 5.34
C ALA A 807 61.05 -23.91 4.80
N PHE A 808 61.14 -22.83 5.58
CA PHE A 808 61.86 -21.62 5.19
C PHE A 808 63.37 -21.85 5.24
N MET A 809 63.89 -22.49 6.28
CA MET A 809 65.33 -22.76 6.44
C MET A 809 65.96 -23.49 5.26
N ARG A 810 65.25 -24.45 4.70
CA ARG A 810 65.74 -25.25 3.56
C ARG A 810 65.55 -24.56 2.21
N SER A 811 64.83 -23.45 2.17
CA SER A 811 64.43 -22.77 0.94
C SER A 811 65.57 -21.96 0.29
N ASP A 812 65.44 -21.69 -1.00
CA ASP A 812 66.31 -20.72 -1.69
C ASP A 812 66.08 -19.29 -1.18
N GLN A 813 64.88 -19.01 -0.66
CA GLN A 813 64.47 -17.71 -0.13
C GLN A 813 65.20 -17.37 1.18
N CYS A 814 65.39 -18.33 2.09
CA CYS A 814 66.19 -18.10 3.31
C CYS A 814 67.67 -17.88 2.99
N ARG A 815 68.26 -18.69 2.10
CA ARG A 815 69.64 -18.48 1.64
C ARG A 815 69.82 -17.12 0.97
N PHE A 816 68.82 -16.67 0.22
CA PHE A 816 68.81 -15.34 -0.36
C PHE A 816 68.68 -14.24 0.72
N ALA A 817 67.77 -14.38 1.67
CA ALA A 817 67.57 -13.43 2.77
C ALA A 817 68.83 -13.26 3.62
N GLY A 818 69.51 -14.35 3.99
CA GLY A 818 70.76 -14.29 4.75
C GLY A 818 71.89 -13.59 3.98
N LYS A 819 72.03 -13.86 2.67
CA LYS A 819 72.99 -13.12 1.81
C LYS A 819 72.65 -11.64 1.71
N LEU A 820 71.37 -11.32 1.60
CA LEU A 820 70.90 -9.94 1.53
C LEU A 820 71.23 -9.20 2.84
N LEU A 821 70.93 -9.80 3.99
CA LEU A 821 71.23 -9.23 5.31
C LEU A 821 72.74 -9.04 5.53
N SER A 822 73.58 -10.04 5.21
CA SER A 822 75.05 -9.91 5.28
C SER A 822 75.55 -8.72 4.46
N ALA A 823 75.04 -8.54 3.23
CA ALA A 823 75.42 -7.41 2.39
C ALA A 823 75.01 -6.04 2.98
N TYR A 824 73.92 -5.99 3.76
CA TYR A 824 73.53 -4.81 4.54
C TYR A 824 74.47 -4.57 5.73
N THR A 825 74.80 -5.62 6.49
CA THR A 825 75.76 -5.56 7.61
C THR A 825 77.15 -5.11 7.15
N ASP A 826 77.61 -5.60 5.99
CA ASP A 826 78.92 -5.27 5.41
C ASP A 826 78.96 -3.88 4.73
N GLY A 827 77.80 -3.23 4.57
CA GLY A 827 77.67 -1.95 3.86
C GLY A 827 77.93 -2.05 2.35
N ASN A 828 77.75 -3.23 1.74
CA ASN A 828 78.12 -3.48 0.34
C ASN A 828 76.98 -3.13 -0.63
N VAL A 829 76.90 -1.83 -0.99
CA VAL A 829 75.87 -1.27 -1.88
C VAL A 829 75.75 -1.99 -3.24
N GLU A 830 76.87 -2.37 -3.85
CA GLU A 830 76.89 -3.01 -5.17
C GLU A 830 76.38 -4.46 -5.12
N GLU A 831 76.66 -5.17 -4.02
CA GLU A 831 76.14 -6.50 -3.78
C GLU A 831 74.63 -6.48 -3.51
N ILE A 832 74.13 -5.50 -2.74
CA ILE A 832 72.69 -5.32 -2.50
C ILE A 832 71.95 -5.11 -3.83
N LYS A 833 72.44 -4.20 -4.69
CA LYS A 833 71.84 -3.96 -6.02
C LYS A 833 71.84 -5.21 -6.90
N LYS A 834 72.93 -5.98 -6.87
CA LYS A 834 73.05 -7.24 -7.62
C LYS A 834 72.05 -8.28 -7.12
N LEU A 835 71.89 -8.43 -5.80
CA LEU A 835 70.93 -9.35 -5.18
C LEU A 835 69.48 -8.93 -5.45
N ALA A 836 69.18 -7.63 -5.44
CA ALA A 836 67.87 -7.08 -5.79
C ALA A 836 67.42 -7.41 -7.23
N GLN A 837 68.36 -7.67 -8.14
CA GLN A 837 68.10 -8.06 -9.54
C GLN A 837 68.08 -9.59 -9.76
N SER A 838 68.26 -10.38 -8.70
CA SER A 838 68.35 -11.84 -8.80
C SER A 838 67.03 -12.51 -9.22
N GLY A 839 67.13 -13.73 -9.76
CA GLY A 839 65.98 -14.55 -10.14
C GLY A 839 65.03 -14.85 -8.96
N THR A 840 65.55 -14.94 -7.73
CA THR A 840 64.73 -15.18 -6.53
C THR A 840 63.72 -14.05 -6.28
N VAL A 841 64.12 -12.79 -6.53
CA VAL A 841 63.24 -11.62 -6.40
C VAL A 841 62.17 -11.61 -7.49
N ASN A 842 62.52 -11.97 -8.73
CA ASN A 842 61.59 -11.93 -9.87
C ASN A 842 60.37 -12.86 -9.73
N HIS A 843 60.38 -13.82 -8.80
CA HIS A 843 59.27 -14.72 -8.52
C HIS A 843 58.38 -14.27 -7.34
N LEU A 844 58.66 -13.12 -6.72
CA LEU A 844 57.84 -12.52 -5.66
C LEU A 844 56.65 -11.75 -6.24
N ASP A 845 55.74 -11.30 -5.37
CA ASP A 845 54.61 -10.47 -5.78
C ASP A 845 55.08 -9.12 -6.36
N HIS A 846 54.38 -8.62 -7.38
CA HIS A 846 54.81 -7.48 -8.19
C HIS A 846 55.18 -6.23 -7.36
N MET A 847 54.45 -5.96 -6.28
CA MET A 847 54.74 -4.80 -5.45
C MET A 847 55.99 -5.00 -4.58
N ILE A 848 56.24 -6.21 -4.09
CA ILE A 848 57.47 -6.59 -3.38
C ILE A 848 58.67 -6.51 -4.33
N ILE A 849 58.53 -6.95 -5.58
CA ILE A 849 59.56 -6.78 -6.61
C ILE A 849 59.92 -5.30 -6.78
N ARG A 850 58.93 -4.41 -6.81
CA ARG A 850 59.18 -2.96 -6.94
C ARG A 850 59.92 -2.39 -5.73
N LEU A 851 59.63 -2.86 -4.52
CA LEU A 851 60.36 -2.46 -3.31
C LEU A 851 61.79 -3.00 -3.33
N ALA A 852 61.97 -4.29 -3.60
CA ALA A 852 63.28 -4.93 -3.67
C ALA A 852 64.21 -4.23 -4.66
N ARG A 853 63.71 -3.84 -5.84
CA ARG A 853 64.50 -3.13 -6.87
C ARG A 853 64.92 -1.71 -6.50
N LYS A 854 64.32 -1.11 -5.47
CA LYS A 854 64.73 0.19 -4.94
C LYS A 854 65.81 0.08 -3.87
N LEU A 855 66.12 -1.14 -3.40
CA LEU A 855 67.18 -1.36 -2.43
C LEU A 855 68.57 -1.16 -3.06
N PRO A 856 69.56 -0.63 -2.32
CA PRO A 856 69.44 -0.17 -0.94
C PRO A 856 68.73 1.17 -0.82
N THR A 857 67.82 1.26 0.14
CA THR A 857 67.25 2.52 0.59
C THR A 857 67.99 2.91 1.88
N GLY A 858 68.34 4.19 2.07
CA GLY A 858 68.96 4.71 3.30
C GLY A 858 70.48 4.82 3.24
N ASP A 859 71.11 5.39 4.27
CA ASP A 859 72.57 5.55 4.34
C ASP A 859 73.23 4.26 4.87
N VAL A 860 73.41 3.29 3.97
CA VAL A 860 74.02 1.99 4.28
C VAL A 860 75.50 2.13 4.67
N SER A 861 76.13 3.28 4.39
CA SER A 861 77.55 3.52 4.68
C SER A 861 77.83 3.90 6.15
N ALA A 862 76.84 4.45 6.86
CA ALA A 862 76.92 4.79 8.29
C ALA A 862 76.83 3.57 9.23
N LEU A 863 76.39 2.41 8.73
CA LEU A 863 76.27 1.17 9.52
C LEU A 863 77.64 0.56 9.84
N LYS A 864 78.66 0.85 9.01
CA LYS A 864 80.05 0.42 9.25
C LYS A 864 80.68 1.08 10.47
N THR A 865 80.20 2.26 10.87
CA THR A 865 80.81 3.09 11.93
C THR A 865 80.36 2.69 13.33
N HIS A 866 79.13 2.19 13.48
CA HIS A 866 78.60 1.73 14.78
C HIS A 866 79.15 0.36 15.22
N ALA A 867 79.42 -0.56 14.29
CA ALA A 867 80.01 -1.85 14.63
C ALA A 867 81.46 -1.76 15.15
N SER A 868 82.15 -0.65 14.89
CA SER A 868 83.52 -0.38 15.40
C SER A 868 83.58 0.33 16.75
N GLU A 869 82.49 0.93 17.25
CA GLU A 869 82.46 1.59 18.56
C GLU A 869 81.98 0.65 19.69
N ASP A 870 81.15 -0.36 19.39
CA ASP A 870 80.64 -1.33 20.39
C ASP A 870 81.65 -2.44 20.77
N GLN A 871 82.94 -2.32 20.41
CA GLN A 871 84.00 -3.29 20.76
C GLN A 871 85.04 -2.79 21.79
N GLU A 872 84.85 -1.62 22.40
CA GLU A 872 85.67 -1.17 23.55
C GLU A 872 84.81 -0.96 24.81
N GLU A 873 84.30 -2.06 25.39
CA GLU A 873 84.03 -2.08 26.83
C GLU A 873 85.30 -2.54 27.57
N PRO A 874 85.77 -1.79 28.59
CA PRO A 874 86.96 -2.18 29.35
C PRO A 874 86.62 -3.39 30.23
N LEU A 875 87.46 -4.43 30.14
CA LEU A 875 87.45 -5.57 31.07
C LEU A 875 87.59 -5.06 32.51
N ASP A 876 86.54 -5.27 33.31
CA ASP A 876 86.53 -5.02 34.75
C ASP A 876 87.26 -6.19 35.44
N GLU A 877 88.52 -5.96 35.83
CA GLU A 877 89.30 -6.87 36.67
C GLU A 877 88.86 -6.71 38.14
N ASP A 878 87.68 -7.22 38.50
CA ASP A 878 87.32 -7.53 39.90
C ASP A 878 86.02 -8.36 39.95
N ASP A 879 86.09 -9.65 39.58
CA ASP A 879 85.11 -10.62 40.08
C ASP A 879 85.71 -12.04 40.15
N LEU A 880 86.54 -12.26 41.16
CA LEU A 880 86.91 -13.58 41.68
C LEU A 880 86.18 -13.80 43.01
N THR A 881 85.08 -14.55 43.00
CA THR A 881 84.69 -15.45 44.11
C THR A 881 83.77 -16.58 43.66
#